data_AF-A0A8T0MQ77-F1
#
_entry.id   AF-A0A8T0MQ77-F1
#
_cell.length_a   1.000
_cell.length_b   1.000
_cell.length_c   1.000
_cell.angle_alpha   90.00
_cell.angle_beta   90.00
_cell.angle_gamma   90.00
#
_symmetry.space_group_name_H-M   'P 1'
#
loop_
_entity.id
_entity.type
_entity.pdbx_description
1 polymer ?
#
loop_
_entity_poly.entity_id
_entity_poly.type
_entity_poly.pdbx_seq_one_letter_code
_entity_poly.pdbx_strand_id
1 'polypeptide(L)'
;MQGFPGGAPDPQQLQATMVAIEQACSLIQLHMNPSEAEKVISSLHLSLMPYQACRFILETSQMPNARFQAAGAIGDAAIREWGILTDDNKRCLILFCLNYVMEHANSPDGYVQSKVSAVAARLLKRGWVEFSDQEKAAIFFEVEQSIRGIHGPNRQFAAINFLETLVSEFSPSTASAMGLPKEFHEQCERSLELHFLKDFYCWAQSAVFNTADKILNSNVTIPEERACSAALRLMFQILSWNFKHTVEHASSDAKINSGLRIDTINLKKFECSLVKPGSMWRDILISSGHTTWVLNFYTTLRQKYSYDTLWGDSPIAVSCRQLIVQLCSLAGSVFPNDNGDAQIKHLMMILSAVVLWIEPPDVIAASIRNGGSESEFIDGCHALLSMASLTTGSLFDNLLKSIRHYGTINLLSALTSEAVKSVLDSQSEEETWGVDSLDILLETWNVILGDVDADKSPISVDGVLAASSLFKIIVESHLKAAADSAFEDTDDTEYFHVSVSKRDEQLALYALIARAAPDTTIPFLAQLFSERFARLHQRNGESDPTQTLEELYWLLLVTSHVLTDSGEGETLLIPEALQAGFSNVIEVAQHPVVALSWSIINFSRQCLDPGIREKYFSPRLMEAVIWFLARWVATYLVPLDVSRGLVSRGEIDSIGTNGSQHSRKLLNSFAWENNQGELVLDFVVLISMLALTTYQGESELQTLTCQKLLATVVRRKHTCTYLVQLDSWRDLTRAFASGRSLLSLSGRLQRSLAETLACAASCIKDPEASAQYLRDLMGPIAGCLVENASRSDLKSVAQQADVIYMVCCLLERLRGAARAAQPRTQKVLFEMGRTVMNPLLTLLEIYKNQSTVVYMILKFVVDFVDGQAVFLDAKETSALVSFCLRLLQIYSSHNIGKVMLSVSSSLRSESQAEKYKDLRALLRLLTNICSKDLVGFLSDCDGEGSPDIAEVIYVGLDIVTPLISLDLLKYPKLSRDYFVLMSLLLEVYPEKVAHLNSDAFARIIGSLDFGLRNQASTLSRAAFSVLFFVS
;
A
#
# COMPACT_ATOMS: atom_id res chain seq x y z
N MET A 1 22.05 -31.87 -38.85
CA MET A 1 21.09 -30.75 -38.80
C MET A 1 21.24 -29.90 -40.06
N GLN A 2 20.46 -30.16 -41.11
CA GLN A 2 20.45 -29.35 -42.36
C GLN A 2 19.51 -28.13 -42.29
N GLY A 3 18.78 -27.94 -41.17
CA GLY A 3 17.78 -26.88 -40.99
C GLY A 3 18.11 -25.83 -39.92
N PHE A 4 19.39 -25.64 -39.56
CA PHE A 4 19.77 -24.57 -38.63
C PHE A 4 19.82 -23.23 -39.39
N PRO A 5 19.13 -22.16 -38.93
CA PRO A 5 18.98 -20.93 -39.71
C PRO A 5 20.31 -20.23 -39.99
N GLY A 6 20.49 -19.79 -41.24
CA GLY A 6 21.68 -19.09 -41.73
C GLY A 6 22.29 -19.75 -42.97
N GLY A 7 22.98 -18.96 -43.81
CA GLY A 7 23.73 -19.47 -44.96
C GLY A 7 24.95 -20.30 -44.56
N ALA A 8 25.68 -20.86 -45.55
CA ALA A 8 26.92 -21.57 -45.30
C ALA A 8 27.93 -20.66 -44.56
N PRO A 9 28.36 -21.02 -43.34
CA PRO A 9 29.17 -20.11 -42.53
C PRO A 9 30.61 -20.04 -43.03
N ASP A 10 31.19 -18.84 -43.01
CA ASP A 10 32.65 -18.66 -43.14
C ASP A 10 33.31 -18.92 -41.77
N PRO A 11 34.11 -19.99 -41.62
CA PRO A 11 34.74 -20.33 -40.34
C PRO A 11 35.68 -19.24 -39.81
N GLN A 12 36.31 -18.45 -40.68
CA GLN A 12 37.16 -17.34 -40.24
C GLN A 12 36.33 -16.22 -39.59
N GLN A 13 35.16 -15.93 -40.16
CA GLN A 13 34.24 -14.93 -39.63
C GLN A 13 33.62 -15.36 -38.29
N LEU A 14 33.26 -16.64 -38.15
CA LEU A 14 32.75 -17.19 -36.88
C LEU A 14 33.80 -17.07 -35.76
N GLN A 15 35.04 -17.45 -36.05
CA GLN A 15 36.15 -17.36 -35.10
C GLN A 15 36.43 -15.91 -34.70
N ALA A 16 36.45 -14.98 -35.66
CA ALA A 16 36.66 -13.55 -35.38
C ALA A 16 35.55 -12.98 -34.49
N THR A 17 34.30 -13.37 -34.74
CA THR A 17 33.14 -12.93 -33.94
C THR A 17 33.24 -13.46 -32.51
N MET A 18 33.58 -14.74 -32.32
CA MET A 18 33.78 -15.32 -30.99
C MET A 18 34.86 -14.57 -30.21
N VAL A 19 36.04 -14.35 -30.81
CA VAL A 19 37.14 -13.64 -30.15
C VAL A 19 36.76 -12.21 -29.78
N ALA A 20 36.02 -11.51 -30.64
CA ALA A 20 35.55 -10.15 -30.34
C ALA A 20 34.57 -10.11 -29.14
N ILE A 21 33.65 -11.07 -29.07
CA ILE A 21 32.70 -11.19 -27.96
C ILE A 21 33.41 -11.62 -26.68
N GLU A 22 34.37 -12.54 -26.76
CA GLU A 22 35.21 -12.91 -25.63
C GLU A 22 35.95 -11.69 -25.07
N GLN A 23 36.64 -10.95 -25.92
CA GLN A 23 37.34 -9.73 -25.52
C GLN A 23 36.40 -8.70 -24.88
N ALA A 24 35.21 -8.48 -25.47
CA ALA A 24 34.22 -7.57 -24.90
C ALA A 24 33.76 -8.02 -23.50
N CYS A 25 33.47 -9.32 -23.31
CA CYS A 25 33.10 -9.85 -22.00
C CYS A 25 34.22 -9.67 -20.96
N SER A 26 35.49 -9.89 -21.34
CA SER A 26 36.64 -9.66 -20.46
C SER A 26 36.79 -8.19 -20.08
N LEU A 27 36.59 -7.27 -21.04
CA LEU A 27 36.67 -5.83 -20.80
C LEU A 27 35.61 -5.35 -19.80
N ILE A 28 34.38 -5.84 -19.90
CA ILE A 28 33.32 -5.52 -18.92
C ILE A 28 33.67 -6.04 -17.53
N GLN A 29 34.15 -7.29 -17.44
CA GLN A 29 34.52 -7.91 -16.16
C GLN A 29 35.70 -7.20 -15.48
N LEU A 30 36.61 -6.62 -16.28
CA LEU A 30 37.75 -5.83 -15.80
C LEU A 30 37.41 -4.34 -15.60
N HIS A 31 36.17 -3.91 -15.87
CA HIS A 31 35.73 -2.50 -15.87
C HIS A 31 36.58 -1.58 -16.77
N MET A 32 37.12 -2.13 -17.88
CA MET A 32 37.95 -1.41 -18.85
C MET A 32 37.13 -1.09 -20.10
N ASN A 33 36.90 0.19 -20.39
CA ASN A 33 36.06 0.65 -21.52
C ASN A 33 34.71 -0.10 -21.67
N PRO A 34 33.88 -0.19 -20.61
CA PRO A 34 32.65 -0.99 -20.65
C PRO A 34 31.68 -0.54 -21.75
N SER A 35 31.63 0.76 -22.06
CA SER A 35 30.74 1.30 -23.10
C SER A 35 31.10 0.84 -24.53
N GLU A 36 32.37 0.59 -24.82
CA GLU A 36 32.78 0.04 -26.12
C GLU A 36 32.50 -1.46 -26.18
N ALA A 37 32.79 -2.19 -25.10
CA ALA A 37 32.50 -3.60 -24.99
C ALA A 37 30.98 -3.91 -25.08
N GLU A 38 30.15 -3.09 -24.44
CA GLU A 38 28.68 -3.18 -24.53
C GLU A 38 28.19 -2.96 -25.98
N LYS A 39 28.80 -2.06 -26.74
CA LYS A 39 28.46 -1.87 -28.16
C LYS A 39 28.78 -3.10 -28.98
N VAL A 40 29.91 -3.77 -28.72
CA VAL A 40 30.27 -5.02 -29.40
C VAL A 40 29.25 -6.11 -29.08
N ILE A 41 28.90 -6.31 -27.80
CA ILE A 41 27.87 -7.29 -27.41
C ILE A 41 26.52 -6.94 -28.03
N SER A 42 26.10 -5.67 -27.96
CA SER A 42 24.84 -5.19 -28.57
C SER A 42 24.81 -5.43 -30.07
N SER A 43 25.95 -5.30 -30.76
CA SER A 43 26.04 -5.57 -32.20
C SER A 43 25.71 -7.03 -32.55
N LEU A 44 26.06 -7.99 -31.68
CA LEU A 44 25.67 -9.39 -31.86
C LEU A 44 24.15 -9.56 -31.72
N HIS A 45 23.54 -8.98 -30.68
CA HIS A 45 22.09 -9.07 -30.45
C HIS A 45 21.25 -8.41 -31.55
N LEU A 46 21.77 -7.36 -32.17
CA LEU A 46 21.11 -6.61 -33.25
C LEU A 46 21.44 -7.16 -34.65
N SER A 47 22.43 -8.02 -34.77
CA SER A 47 22.81 -8.60 -36.07
C SER A 47 21.69 -9.47 -36.65
N LEU A 48 21.59 -9.47 -37.98
CA LEU A 48 20.62 -10.28 -38.72
C LEU A 48 21.10 -11.73 -38.79
N MET A 49 20.21 -12.68 -38.49
CA MET A 49 20.51 -14.12 -38.55
C MET A 49 21.81 -14.56 -37.79
N PRO A 50 22.01 -14.20 -36.51
CA PRO A 50 23.23 -14.49 -35.75
C PRO A 50 23.42 -15.97 -35.39
N TYR A 51 22.45 -16.83 -35.70
CA TYR A 51 22.32 -18.16 -35.13
C TYR A 51 23.57 -19.02 -35.31
N GLN A 52 24.20 -19.02 -36.49
CA GLN A 52 25.42 -19.80 -36.74
C GLN A 52 26.60 -19.32 -35.88
N ALA A 53 26.76 -18.00 -35.72
CA ALA A 53 27.79 -17.40 -34.85
C ALA A 53 27.53 -17.72 -33.38
N CYS A 54 26.28 -17.58 -32.92
CA CYS A 54 25.92 -17.89 -31.55
C CYS A 54 26.08 -19.37 -31.22
N ARG A 55 25.71 -20.26 -32.15
CA ARG A 55 25.92 -21.70 -32.03
C ARG A 55 27.41 -22.04 -31.90
N PHE A 56 28.23 -21.46 -32.78
CA PHE A 56 29.68 -21.64 -32.73
C PHE A 56 30.22 -21.20 -31.36
N ILE A 57 29.88 -19.99 -30.89
CA ILE A 57 30.30 -19.49 -29.57
C ILE A 57 29.85 -20.44 -28.45
N LEU A 58 28.61 -20.94 -28.46
CA LEU A 58 28.09 -21.87 -27.45
C LEU A 58 28.86 -23.19 -27.40
N GLU A 59 29.22 -23.73 -28.57
CA GLU A 59 29.89 -25.03 -28.70
C GLU A 59 31.42 -24.95 -28.51
N THR A 60 32.07 -23.82 -28.80
CA THR A 60 33.55 -23.72 -28.81
C THR A 60 34.16 -22.80 -27.75
N SER A 61 33.46 -21.74 -27.34
CA SER A 61 34.04 -20.74 -26.43
C SER A 61 34.25 -21.31 -25.03
N GLN A 62 35.45 -21.11 -24.48
CA GLN A 62 35.75 -21.49 -23.10
C GLN A 62 35.24 -20.45 -22.09
N MET A 63 34.84 -19.26 -22.55
CA MET A 63 34.41 -18.15 -21.70
C MET A 63 32.90 -18.23 -21.41
N PRO A 64 32.49 -18.47 -20.14
CA PRO A 64 31.07 -18.59 -19.77
C PRO A 64 30.22 -17.37 -20.14
N ASN A 65 30.77 -16.16 -19.95
CA ASN A 65 30.09 -14.90 -20.29
C ASN A 65 29.79 -14.77 -21.79
N ALA A 66 30.71 -15.20 -22.67
CA ALA A 66 30.50 -15.17 -24.11
C ALA A 66 29.39 -16.14 -24.52
N ARG A 67 29.37 -17.34 -23.94
CA ARG A 67 28.29 -18.32 -24.11
C ARG A 67 26.94 -17.78 -23.63
N PHE A 68 26.90 -17.08 -22.50
CA PHE A 68 25.70 -16.42 -21.99
C PHE A 68 25.14 -15.36 -22.96
N GLN A 69 26.01 -14.48 -23.50
CA GLN A 69 25.61 -13.46 -24.48
C GLN A 69 25.14 -14.10 -25.79
N ALA A 70 25.84 -15.13 -26.27
CA ALA A 70 25.44 -15.86 -27.47
C ALA A 70 24.04 -16.48 -27.33
N ALA A 71 23.72 -17.08 -26.19
CA ALA A 71 22.38 -17.58 -25.89
C ALA A 71 21.33 -16.45 -25.92
N GLY A 72 21.61 -15.32 -25.26
CA GLY A 72 20.75 -14.15 -25.28
C GLY A 72 20.47 -13.64 -26.70
N ALA A 73 21.50 -13.53 -27.53
CA ALA A 73 21.39 -13.08 -28.91
C ALA A 73 20.52 -14.01 -29.78
N ILE A 74 20.56 -15.34 -29.55
CA ILE A 74 19.62 -16.28 -30.21
C ILE A 74 18.18 -15.92 -29.86
N GLY A 75 17.88 -15.70 -28.58
CA GLY A 75 16.54 -15.35 -28.11
C GLY A 75 16.02 -14.05 -28.70
N ASP A 76 16.84 -12.99 -28.69
CA ASP A 76 16.43 -11.68 -29.20
C ASP A 76 16.26 -11.66 -30.71
N ALA A 77 17.17 -12.30 -31.45
CA ALA A 77 17.06 -12.42 -32.90
C ALA A 77 15.85 -13.25 -33.30
N ALA A 78 15.60 -14.39 -32.65
CA ALA A 78 14.46 -15.25 -32.97
C ALA A 78 13.11 -14.57 -32.72
N ILE A 79 12.95 -13.77 -31.66
CA ILE A 79 11.70 -13.02 -31.45
C ILE A 79 11.50 -11.97 -32.55
N ARG A 80 12.56 -11.24 -32.91
CA ARG A 80 12.52 -10.20 -33.97
C ARG A 80 12.27 -10.79 -35.35
N GLU A 81 12.86 -11.94 -35.66
CA GLU A 81 12.90 -12.55 -36.99
C GLU A 81 11.93 -13.75 -37.12
N TRP A 82 11.06 -13.97 -36.12
CA TRP A 82 10.21 -15.17 -36.04
C TRP A 82 9.37 -15.41 -37.31
N GLY A 83 8.83 -14.35 -37.91
CA GLY A 83 8.03 -14.43 -39.14
C GLY A 83 8.82 -14.75 -40.41
N ILE A 84 10.15 -14.66 -40.36
CA ILE A 84 11.07 -14.95 -41.47
C ILE A 84 11.59 -16.40 -41.37
N LEU A 85 11.66 -16.96 -40.17
CA LEU A 85 12.12 -18.32 -39.93
C LEU A 85 11.10 -19.34 -40.47
N THR A 86 11.60 -20.39 -41.13
CA THR A 86 10.78 -21.55 -41.52
C THR A 86 10.42 -22.37 -40.27
N ASP A 87 9.38 -23.20 -40.37
CA ASP A 87 8.96 -24.04 -39.23
C ASP A 87 10.05 -25.03 -38.80
N ASP A 88 10.84 -25.54 -39.76
CA ASP A 88 12.02 -26.37 -39.44
C ASP A 88 13.13 -25.59 -38.74
N ASN A 89 13.37 -24.32 -39.13
CA ASN A 89 14.33 -23.45 -38.43
C ASN A 89 13.90 -23.21 -36.98
N LYS A 90 12.62 -22.87 -36.76
CA LYS A 90 12.05 -22.62 -35.42
C LYS A 90 12.23 -23.85 -34.52
N ARG A 91 11.87 -25.03 -35.02
CA ARG A 91 12.01 -26.30 -34.31
C ARG A 91 13.47 -26.65 -34.02
N CYS A 92 14.37 -26.47 -35.00
CA CYS A 92 15.80 -26.74 -34.84
C CYS A 92 16.44 -25.84 -33.77
N LEU A 93 16.05 -24.57 -33.68
CA LEU A 93 16.56 -23.66 -32.63
C LEU A 93 16.14 -24.12 -31.23
N ILE A 94 14.88 -24.49 -31.04
CA ILE A 94 14.36 -24.98 -29.75
C ILE A 94 15.10 -26.26 -29.36
N LEU A 95 15.18 -27.24 -30.26
CA LEU A 95 15.86 -28.51 -30.01
C LEU A 95 17.35 -28.34 -29.75
N PHE A 96 18.02 -27.41 -30.43
CA PHE A 96 19.42 -27.10 -30.18
C PHE A 96 19.63 -26.59 -28.76
N CYS A 97 18.86 -25.59 -28.31
CA CYS A 97 18.96 -25.06 -26.96
C CYS A 97 18.66 -26.14 -25.91
N LEU A 98 17.64 -26.96 -26.13
CA LEU A 98 17.31 -28.09 -25.25
C LEU A 98 18.45 -29.10 -25.16
N ASN A 99 18.96 -29.58 -26.29
CA ASN A 99 20.04 -30.55 -26.33
C ASN A 99 21.31 -30.01 -25.69
N TYR A 100 21.64 -28.73 -25.92
CA TYR A 100 22.76 -28.07 -25.27
C TYR A 100 22.65 -28.14 -23.74
N VAL A 101 21.47 -27.81 -23.20
CA VAL A 101 21.20 -27.86 -21.75
C VAL A 101 21.37 -29.28 -21.20
N MET A 102 20.89 -30.30 -21.92
CA MET A 102 21.00 -31.69 -21.50
C MET A 102 22.43 -32.23 -21.60
N GLU A 103 23.17 -31.88 -22.65
CA GLU A 103 24.56 -32.30 -22.85
C GLU A 103 25.50 -31.68 -21.83
N HIS A 104 25.22 -30.44 -21.41
CA HIS A 104 26.06 -29.66 -20.51
C HIS A 104 25.51 -29.57 -19.09
N ALA A 105 24.62 -30.51 -18.71
CA ALA A 105 23.99 -30.57 -17.40
C ALA A 105 24.99 -30.70 -16.21
N ASN A 106 26.21 -31.17 -16.49
CA ASN A 106 27.29 -31.30 -15.50
C ASN A 106 28.20 -30.05 -15.42
N SER A 107 27.95 -29.03 -16.24
CA SER A 107 28.79 -27.84 -16.30
C SER A 107 28.75 -27.06 -14.98
N PRO A 108 29.90 -26.51 -14.52
CA PRO A 108 29.92 -25.61 -13.36
C PRO A 108 29.24 -24.26 -13.66
N ASP A 109 29.06 -23.91 -14.94
CA ASP A 109 28.49 -22.64 -15.40
C ASP A 109 26.96 -22.65 -15.37
N GLY A 110 26.35 -22.88 -14.20
CA GLY A 110 24.90 -23.06 -14.05
C GLY A 110 24.06 -21.91 -14.59
N TYR A 111 24.55 -20.67 -14.52
CA TYR A 111 23.84 -19.49 -15.04
C TYR A 111 23.76 -19.47 -16.58
N VAL A 112 24.74 -20.08 -17.29
CA VAL A 112 24.68 -20.24 -18.75
C VAL A 112 23.58 -21.25 -19.10
N GLN A 113 23.51 -22.36 -18.36
CA GLN A 113 22.47 -23.38 -18.55
C GLN A 113 21.07 -22.79 -18.31
N SER A 114 20.90 -22.02 -17.23
CA SER A 114 19.66 -21.30 -16.95
C SER A 114 19.29 -20.33 -18.08
N LYS A 115 20.25 -19.58 -18.63
CA LYS A 115 20.02 -18.66 -19.75
C LYS A 115 19.59 -19.39 -21.02
N VAL A 116 20.26 -20.48 -21.39
CA VAL A 116 19.92 -21.27 -22.58
C VAL A 116 18.55 -21.94 -22.41
N SER A 117 18.25 -22.44 -21.21
CA SER A 117 16.93 -22.96 -20.83
C SER A 117 15.82 -21.90 -20.98
N ALA A 118 16.05 -20.68 -20.49
CA ALA A 118 15.12 -19.56 -20.63
C ALA A 118 14.90 -19.17 -22.10
N VAL A 119 15.95 -19.19 -22.92
CA VAL A 119 15.82 -18.98 -24.36
C VAL A 119 14.98 -20.09 -24.98
N ALA A 120 15.23 -21.37 -24.68
CA ALA A 120 14.43 -22.48 -25.18
C ALA A 120 12.94 -22.34 -24.81
N ALA A 121 12.64 -21.98 -23.55
CA ALA A 121 11.28 -21.75 -23.07
C ALA A 121 10.60 -20.57 -23.80
N ARG A 122 11.32 -19.46 -23.98
CA ARG A 122 10.85 -18.26 -24.71
C ARG A 122 10.52 -18.59 -26.17
N LEU A 123 11.38 -19.35 -26.85
CA LEU A 123 11.15 -19.78 -28.23
C LEU A 123 9.97 -20.75 -28.35
N LEU A 124 9.86 -21.71 -27.42
CA LEU A 124 8.74 -22.65 -27.39
C LEU A 124 7.40 -21.93 -27.16
N LYS A 125 7.36 -20.97 -26.23
CA LYS A 125 6.17 -20.11 -26.02
C LYS A 125 5.85 -19.28 -27.25
N ARG A 126 6.85 -18.68 -27.90
CA ARG A 126 6.64 -17.88 -29.12
C ARG A 126 6.02 -18.69 -30.26
N GLY A 127 6.44 -19.94 -30.43
CA GLY A 127 5.88 -20.86 -31.41
C GLY A 127 4.63 -21.61 -30.98
N TRP A 128 4.16 -21.42 -29.74
CA TRP A 128 3.16 -22.29 -29.12
C TRP A 128 1.85 -22.42 -29.90
N VAL A 129 1.35 -21.31 -30.45
CA VAL A 129 0.11 -21.29 -31.24
C VAL A 129 0.35 -21.79 -32.68
N GLU A 130 1.58 -21.69 -33.18
CA GLU A 130 1.95 -22.08 -34.55
C GLU A 130 2.23 -23.59 -34.66
N PHE A 131 2.79 -24.21 -33.61
CA PHE A 131 3.11 -25.63 -33.62
C PHE A 131 1.88 -26.51 -33.45
N SER A 132 1.84 -27.60 -34.21
CA SER A 132 0.87 -28.67 -34.04
C SER A 132 1.09 -29.45 -32.74
N ASP A 133 0.05 -30.14 -32.28
CA ASP A 133 0.14 -30.95 -31.06
C ASP A 133 1.16 -32.09 -31.19
N GLN A 134 1.37 -32.61 -32.41
CA GLN A 134 2.38 -33.63 -32.68
C GLN A 134 3.81 -33.10 -32.50
N GLU A 135 4.07 -31.86 -32.95
CA GLU A 135 5.38 -31.23 -32.80
C GLU A 135 5.69 -30.91 -31.34
N LYS A 136 4.68 -30.40 -30.60
CA LYS A 136 4.80 -30.19 -29.14
C LYS A 136 5.08 -31.51 -28.43
N ALA A 137 4.33 -32.56 -28.74
CA ALA A 137 4.51 -33.88 -28.15
C ALA A 137 5.92 -34.45 -28.44
N ALA A 138 6.44 -34.27 -29.65
CA ALA A 138 7.79 -34.71 -30.00
C ALA A 138 8.89 -33.99 -29.18
N ILE A 139 8.74 -32.68 -28.96
CA ILE A 139 9.67 -31.92 -28.11
C ILE A 139 9.60 -32.40 -26.66
N PHE A 140 8.39 -32.58 -26.13
CA PHE A 140 8.21 -32.99 -24.74
C PHE A 140 8.57 -34.44 -24.47
N PHE A 141 8.51 -35.32 -25.47
CA PHE A 141 8.92 -36.72 -25.33
C PHE A 141 10.38 -36.84 -24.83
N GLU A 142 11.31 -36.09 -25.43
CA GLU A 142 12.73 -36.10 -25.02
C GLU A 142 12.94 -35.52 -23.61
N VAL A 143 12.16 -34.50 -23.26
CA VAL A 143 12.16 -33.90 -21.91
C VAL A 143 11.65 -34.91 -20.89
N GLU A 144 10.56 -35.62 -21.19
CA GLU A 144 10.01 -36.66 -20.32
C GLU A 144 11.00 -37.81 -20.09
N GLN A 145 11.65 -38.33 -21.14
CA GLN A 145 12.66 -39.40 -21.00
C GLN A 145 13.81 -38.96 -20.08
N SER A 146 14.22 -37.70 -20.18
CA SER A 146 15.26 -37.12 -19.32
C SER A 146 14.79 -37.00 -17.86
N ILE A 147 13.55 -36.57 -17.61
CA ILE A 147 12.95 -36.47 -16.26
C ILE A 147 12.78 -37.85 -15.60
N ARG A 148 12.54 -38.91 -16.39
CA ARG A 148 12.51 -40.29 -15.87
C ARG A 148 13.87 -40.77 -15.35
N GLY A 149 14.95 -40.02 -15.58
CA GLY A 149 16.30 -40.31 -15.07
C GLY A 149 17.09 -41.33 -15.89
N ILE A 150 16.61 -41.69 -17.10
CA ILE A 150 17.23 -42.69 -17.99
C ILE A 150 18.68 -42.30 -18.35
N HIS A 151 18.96 -40.99 -18.41
CA HIS A 151 20.27 -40.45 -18.80
C HIS A 151 21.09 -39.91 -17.62
N GLY A 152 20.73 -40.27 -16.38
CA GLY A 152 21.44 -39.89 -15.16
C GLY A 152 20.87 -38.64 -14.46
N PRO A 153 21.26 -38.41 -13.19
CA PRO A 153 20.61 -37.45 -12.29
C PRO A 153 20.83 -35.98 -12.69
N ASN A 154 21.96 -35.64 -13.29
CA ASN A 154 22.22 -34.26 -13.70
C ASN A 154 21.36 -33.85 -14.91
N ARG A 155 21.17 -34.76 -15.88
CA ARG A 155 20.22 -34.53 -16.98
C ARG A 155 18.78 -34.49 -16.50
N GLN A 156 18.44 -35.33 -15.52
CA GLN A 156 17.14 -35.27 -14.85
C GLN A 156 16.90 -33.88 -14.23
N PHE A 157 17.87 -33.38 -13.46
CA PHE A 157 17.83 -32.03 -12.87
C PHE A 157 17.70 -30.92 -13.92
N ALA A 158 18.49 -30.98 -15.00
CA ALA A 158 18.44 -29.99 -16.08
C ALA A 158 17.07 -29.98 -16.79
N ALA A 159 16.47 -31.15 -17.02
CA ALA A 159 15.15 -31.27 -17.64
C ALA A 159 14.03 -30.73 -16.74
N ILE A 160 14.09 -30.98 -15.44
CA ILE A 160 13.13 -30.45 -14.47
C ILE A 160 13.24 -28.91 -14.41
N ASN A 161 14.45 -28.36 -14.32
CA ASN A 161 14.65 -26.90 -14.33
C ASN A 161 14.19 -26.25 -15.65
N PHE A 162 14.29 -26.95 -16.77
CA PHE A 162 13.71 -26.48 -18.03
C PHE A 162 12.19 -26.34 -17.93
N LEU A 163 11.49 -27.34 -17.38
CA LEU A 163 10.04 -27.23 -17.17
C LEU A 163 9.68 -26.11 -16.20
N GLU A 164 10.45 -25.92 -15.12
CA GLU A 164 10.26 -24.81 -14.18
C GLU A 164 10.38 -23.45 -14.88
N THR A 165 11.41 -23.32 -15.74
CA THR A 165 11.61 -22.12 -16.56
C THR A 165 10.47 -21.94 -17.56
N LEU A 166 9.96 -23.03 -18.13
CA LEU A 166 8.84 -23.01 -19.09
C LEU A 166 7.55 -22.56 -18.41
N VAL A 167 7.22 -23.10 -17.24
CA VAL A 167 6.04 -22.68 -16.46
C VAL A 167 6.14 -21.19 -16.12
N SER A 168 7.30 -20.71 -15.65
CA SER A 168 7.54 -19.27 -15.42
C SER A 168 7.34 -18.44 -16.68
N GLU A 169 7.85 -18.88 -17.82
CA GLU A 169 7.72 -18.13 -19.06
C GLU A 169 6.27 -18.02 -19.52
N PHE A 170 5.41 -19.02 -19.23
CA PHE A 170 3.99 -18.99 -19.58
C PHE A 170 3.12 -18.17 -18.61
N SER A 171 3.52 -18.04 -17.35
CA SER A 171 2.81 -17.22 -16.36
C SER A 171 2.87 -15.72 -16.70
N PRO A 172 1.75 -14.96 -16.67
CA PRO A 172 1.74 -13.54 -17.01
C PRO A 172 2.64 -12.64 -16.15
N SER A 173 2.87 -12.99 -14.87
CA SER A 173 3.68 -12.18 -13.95
C SER A 173 5.19 -12.26 -14.25
N THR A 174 5.63 -13.36 -14.87
CA THR A 174 7.05 -13.70 -15.09
C THR A 174 7.41 -13.86 -16.57
N ALA A 175 6.45 -13.72 -17.47
CA ALA A 175 6.65 -13.84 -18.92
C ALA A 175 7.63 -12.80 -19.46
N SER A 176 8.49 -13.22 -20.39
CA SER A 176 9.39 -12.33 -21.10
C SER A 176 8.62 -11.38 -22.03
N ALA A 177 9.09 -10.14 -22.18
CA ALA A 177 8.54 -9.21 -23.17
C ALA A 177 8.79 -9.74 -24.60
N MET A 178 7.71 -10.06 -25.30
CA MET A 178 7.75 -10.53 -26.70
C MET A 178 7.21 -9.52 -27.70
N GLY A 179 6.62 -8.41 -27.25
CA GLY A 179 5.96 -7.44 -28.12
C GLY A 179 4.68 -7.98 -28.79
N LEU A 180 4.05 -8.99 -28.20
CA LEU A 180 2.81 -9.61 -28.68
C LEU A 180 1.58 -9.13 -27.90
N PRO A 181 0.37 -9.24 -28.47
CA PRO A 181 -0.88 -8.85 -27.79
C PRO A 181 -1.15 -9.68 -26.53
N LYS A 182 -1.92 -9.11 -25.59
CA LYS A 182 -2.29 -9.76 -24.32
C LYS A 182 -3.04 -11.08 -24.56
N GLU A 183 -3.87 -11.11 -25.60
CA GLU A 183 -4.69 -12.26 -26.00
C GLU A 183 -3.81 -13.47 -26.34
N PHE A 184 -2.65 -13.25 -26.97
CA PHE A 184 -1.68 -14.32 -27.25
C PHE A 184 -1.16 -14.96 -25.96
N HIS A 185 -0.79 -14.12 -24.97
CA HIS A 185 -0.30 -14.61 -23.69
C HIS A 185 -1.39 -15.37 -22.91
N GLU A 186 -2.61 -14.86 -22.90
CA GLU A 186 -3.76 -15.51 -22.26
C GLU A 186 -4.12 -16.86 -22.92
N GLN A 187 -3.98 -16.96 -24.25
CA GLN A 187 -4.19 -18.20 -24.99
C GLN A 187 -3.11 -19.25 -24.66
N CYS A 188 -1.84 -18.85 -24.64
CA CYS A 188 -0.73 -19.72 -24.25
C CYS A 188 -0.89 -20.24 -22.81
N GLU A 189 -1.18 -19.34 -21.87
CA GLU A 189 -1.44 -19.64 -20.46
C GLU A 189 -2.56 -20.70 -20.31
N ARG A 190 -3.72 -20.45 -20.94
CA ARG A 190 -4.87 -21.37 -20.89
C ARG A 190 -4.57 -22.72 -21.54
N SER A 191 -3.84 -22.72 -22.64
CA SER A 191 -3.47 -23.95 -23.36
C SER A 191 -2.49 -24.81 -22.53
N LEU A 192 -1.51 -24.19 -21.87
CA LEU A 192 -0.58 -24.90 -20.98
C LEU A 192 -1.34 -25.52 -19.79
N GLU A 193 -2.23 -24.74 -19.16
CA GLU A 193 -3.02 -25.18 -18.01
C GLU A 193 -3.90 -26.40 -18.32
N LEU A 194 -4.61 -26.37 -19.45
CA LEU A 194 -5.55 -27.44 -19.81
C LEU A 194 -4.87 -28.73 -20.29
N HIS A 195 -3.72 -28.63 -20.96
CA HIS A 195 -3.17 -29.77 -21.70
C HIS A 195 -1.84 -30.31 -21.17
N PHE A 196 -1.05 -29.53 -20.41
CA PHE A 196 0.33 -29.92 -20.08
C PHE A 196 0.70 -29.80 -18.60
N LEU A 197 0.15 -28.85 -17.83
CA LEU A 197 0.53 -28.67 -16.42
C LEU A 197 0.33 -29.94 -15.57
N LYS A 198 -0.77 -30.67 -15.81
CA LYS A 198 -1.06 -31.94 -15.14
C LYS A 198 0.01 -32.99 -15.41
N ASP A 199 0.45 -33.10 -16.66
CA ASP A 199 1.48 -34.06 -17.07
C ASP A 199 2.84 -33.70 -16.47
N PHE A 200 3.21 -32.41 -16.48
CA PHE A 200 4.45 -31.92 -15.87
C PHE A 200 4.50 -32.22 -14.38
N TYR A 201 3.38 -32.05 -13.68
CA TYR A 201 3.25 -32.43 -12.27
C TYR A 201 3.49 -33.93 -12.07
N CYS A 202 2.84 -34.79 -12.88
CA CYS A 202 3.03 -36.24 -12.82
C CYS A 202 4.47 -36.68 -13.11
N TRP A 203 5.15 -36.02 -14.05
CA TRP A 203 6.55 -36.30 -14.35
C TRP A 203 7.47 -35.93 -13.18
N ALA A 204 7.26 -34.76 -12.57
CA ALA A 204 7.97 -34.34 -11.37
C ALA A 204 7.72 -35.29 -10.19
N GLN A 205 6.47 -35.67 -9.95
CA GLN A 205 6.08 -36.64 -8.94
C GLN A 205 6.78 -37.99 -9.13
N SER A 206 6.82 -38.48 -10.37
CA SER A 206 7.51 -39.73 -10.71
C SER A 206 9.02 -39.63 -10.48
N ALA A 207 9.64 -38.48 -10.78
CA ALA A 207 11.06 -38.23 -10.51
C ALA A 207 11.37 -38.26 -9.01
N VAL A 208 10.50 -37.69 -8.18
CA VAL A 208 10.61 -37.76 -6.72
C VAL A 208 10.51 -39.21 -6.23
N PHE A 209 9.50 -39.96 -6.67
CA PHE A 209 9.33 -41.37 -6.26
C PHE A 209 10.53 -42.24 -6.66
N ASN A 210 11.08 -42.04 -7.86
CA ASN A 210 12.23 -42.81 -8.34
C ASN A 210 13.55 -42.50 -7.62
N THR A 211 13.64 -41.33 -6.96
CA THR A 211 14.85 -40.89 -6.25
C THR A 211 14.74 -41.06 -4.73
N ALA A 212 13.52 -41.09 -4.18
CA ALA A 212 13.26 -41.12 -2.74
C ALA A 212 14.00 -42.24 -2.00
N ASP A 213 13.88 -43.50 -2.44
CA ASP A 213 14.51 -44.63 -1.75
C ASP A 213 16.04 -44.52 -1.69
N LYS A 214 16.67 -43.98 -2.74
CA LYS A 214 18.11 -43.75 -2.76
C LYS A 214 18.52 -42.67 -1.76
N ILE A 215 17.75 -41.59 -1.68
CA ILE A 215 18.01 -40.47 -0.77
C ILE A 215 17.83 -40.93 0.68
N LEU A 216 16.78 -41.70 0.98
CA LEU A 216 16.50 -42.19 2.32
C LEU A 216 17.56 -43.19 2.81
N ASN A 217 18.10 -44.02 1.92
CA ASN A 217 19.09 -45.05 2.28
C ASN A 217 20.56 -44.58 2.22
N SER A 218 20.86 -43.40 1.66
CA SER A 218 22.21 -42.87 1.55
C SER A 218 22.63 -42.05 2.77
N ASN A 219 23.86 -42.24 3.26
CA ASN A 219 24.45 -41.41 4.33
C ASN A 219 25.26 -40.22 3.82
N VAL A 220 25.37 -40.05 2.49
CA VAL A 220 26.13 -38.98 1.83
C VAL A 220 25.21 -38.24 0.87
N THR A 221 25.50 -36.95 0.62
CA THR A 221 24.82 -36.15 -0.41
C THR A 221 25.02 -36.78 -1.78
N ILE A 222 23.91 -37.08 -2.45
CA ILE A 222 23.91 -37.73 -3.78
C ILE A 222 23.36 -36.77 -4.84
N PRO A 223 23.80 -36.87 -6.11
CA PRO A 223 23.29 -36.02 -7.19
C PRO A 223 21.77 -36.10 -7.36
N GLU A 224 21.14 -37.25 -7.06
CA GLU A 224 19.69 -37.44 -7.07
C GLU A 224 18.94 -36.48 -6.14
N GLU A 225 19.56 -36.01 -5.06
CA GLU A 225 18.96 -35.07 -4.12
C GLU A 225 18.64 -33.73 -4.78
N ARG A 226 19.52 -33.25 -5.68
CA ARG A 226 19.28 -32.02 -6.46
C ARG A 226 18.11 -32.18 -7.43
N ALA A 227 18.02 -33.33 -8.10
CA ALA A 227 16.90 -33.62 -9.00
C ALA A 227 15.58 -33.73 -8.23
N CYS A 228 15.58 -34.37 -7.06
CA CYS A 228 14.42 -34.49 -6.19
C CYS A 228 13.94 -33.13 -5.67
N SER A 229 14.87 -32.29 -5.17
CA SER A 229 14.55 -30.92 -4.73
C SER A 229 13.97 -30.08 -5.87
N ALA A 230 14.56 -30.12 -7.07
CA ALA A 230 14.02 -29.41 -8.23
C ALA A 230 12.62 -29.91 -8.62
N ALA A 231 12.35 -31.21 -8.52
CA ALA A 231 11.03 -31.78 -8.82
C ALA A 231 9.96 -31.33 -7.81
N LEU A 232 10.30 -31.28 -6.51
CA LEU A 232 9.43 -30.74 -5.47
C LEU A 232 9.13 -29.25 -5.72
N ARG A 233 10.14 -28.47 -6.06
CA ARG A 233 9.99 -27.04 -6.40
C ARG A 233 9.12 -26.82 -7.64
N LEU A 234 9.28 -27.63 -8.68
CA LEU A 234 8.40 -27.59 -9.86
C LEU A 234 6.95 -27.90 -9.50
N MET A 235 6.70 -28.93 -8.67
CA MET A 235 5.35 -29.22 -8.18
C MET A 235 4.75 -28.04 -7.40
N PHE A 236 5.54 -27.41 -6.52
CA PHE A 236 5.14 -26.20 -5.80
C PHE A 236 4.79 -25.04 -6.74
N GLN A 237 5.64 -24.76 -7.73
CA GLN A 237 5.40 -23.70 -8.72
C GLN A 237 4.13 -23.96 -9.54
N ILE A 238 3.88 -25.21 -9.95
CA ILE A 238 2.67 -25.60 -10.67
C ILE A 238 1.43 -25.41 -9.78
N LEU A 239 1.49 -25.75 -8.50
CA LEU A 239 0.38 -25.50 -7.58
C LEU A 239 0.24 -24.02 -7.21
N SER A 240 1.27 -23.20 -7.42
CA SER A 240 1.21 -21.74 -7.30
C SER A 240 0.71 -21.05 -8.58
N TRP A 241 0.32 -21.83 -9.58
CA TRP A 241 -0.29 -21.33 -10.80
C TRP A 241 -1.66 -20.68 -10.51
N ASN A 242 -1.95 -19.57 -11.17
CA ASN A 242 -3.24 -18.90 -11.05
C ASN A 242 -4.31 -19.61 -11.91
N PHE A 243 -4.78 -20.77 -11.43
CA PHE A 243 -5.79 -21.58 -12.12
C PHE A 243 -7.03 -20.76 -12.45
N LYS A 244 -7.36 -20.67 -13.74
CA LYS A 244 -8.56 -19.96 -14.16
C LYS A 244 -9.78 -20.80 -13.82
N HIS A 245 -10.73 -20.21 -13.10
CA HIS A 245 -12.01 -20.85 -12.82
C HIS A 245 -12.65 -21.34 -14.13
N THR A 246 -12.66 -22.66 -14.35
CA THR A 246 -13.70 -23.25 -15.18
C THR A 246 -15.00 -22.96 -14.46
N VAL A 247 -15.85 -22.12 -15.07
CA VAL A 247 -17.23 -21.90 -14.63
C VAL A 247 -17.98 -23.22 -14.81
N GLU A 248 -17.69 -24.20 -13.96
CA GLU A 248 -18.67 -25.20 -13.60
C GLU A 248 -19.69 -24.40 -12.80
N HIS A 249 -20.92 -24.30 -13.32
CA HIS A 249 -22.05 -23.67 -12.65
C HIS A 249 -22.25 -24.35 -11.28
N ALA A 250 -21.52 -23.91 -10.27
CA ALA A 250 -21.84 -24.20 -8.89
C ALA A 250 -23.17 -23.49 -8.64
N SER A 251 -24.23 -24.28 -8.55
CA SER A 251 -25.55 -23.82 -8.09
C SER A 251 -25.35 -22.97 -6.84
N SER A 252 -25.61 -21.66 -6.95
CA SER A 252 -25.24 -20.66 -5.94
C SER A 252 -26.04 -20.73 -4.64
N ASP A 253 -26.94 -21.69 -4.45
CA ASP A 253 -28.03 -21.53 -3.48
C ASP A 253 -28.10 -22.59 -2.37
N ALA A 254 -27.06 -23.40 -2.17
CA ALA A 254 -26.96 -24.21 -0.96
C ALA A 254 -25.90 -23.61 -0.02
N LYS A 255 -26.33 -22.83 0.98
CA LYS A 255 -25.52 -22.56 2.18
C LYS A 255 -25.19 -23.90 2.86
N ILE A 256 -24.07 -24.51 2.46
CA ILE A 256 -23.60 -25.76 3.05
C ILE A 256 -22.96 -25.41 4.41
N ASN A 257 -23.50 -26.00 5.46
CA ASN A 257 -23.18 -25.77 6.87
C ASN A 257 -21.86 -26.46 7.29
N SER A 258 -20.86 -26.56 6.40
CA SER A 258 -19.62 -27.31 6.60
C SER A 258 -18.53 -26.51 7.31
N GLY A 259 -18.66 -25.19 7.40
CA GLY A 259 -17.64 -24.30 7.98
C GLY A 259 -16.45 -24.04 7.06
N LEU A 260 -16.52 -24.42 5.78
CA LEU A 260 -15.51 -24.09 4.76
C LEU A 260 -15.88 -22.79 4.04
N ARG A 261 -14.88 -21.96 3.73
CA ARG A 261 -15.06 -20.70 3.00
C ARG A 261 -14.96 -20.92 1.49
N ILE A 262 -15.88 -20.30 0.74
CA ILE A 262 -15.94 -20.37 -0.73
C ILE A 262 -15.20 -19.18 -1.36
N ASP A 263 -15.22 -18.02 -0.66
CA ASP A 263 -14.68 -16.75 -1.15
C ASP A 263 -13.19 -16.59 -0.85
N THR A 264 -12.48 -15.99 -1.80
CA THR A 264 -11.03 -15.78 -1.74
C THR A 264 -10.70 -14.61 -0.83
N ILE A 265 -10.08 -14.87 0.32
CA ILE A 265 -9.44 -13.82 1.12
C ILE A 265 -8.14 -13.44 0.42
N ASN A 266 -7.97 -12.15 0.14
CA ASN A 266 -6.88 -11.66 -0.68
C ASN A 266 -5.59 -11.50 0.14
N LEU A 267 -4.85 -12.60 0.34
CA LEU A 267 -3.60 -12.65 1.12
C LEU A 267 -2.36 -12.18 0.33
N LYS A 268 -2.48 -11.07 -0.42
CA LYS A 268 -1.39 -10.54 -1.27
C LYS A 268 -0.06 -10.30 -0.54
N LYS A 269 -0.10 -10.07 0.78
CA LYS A 269 1.09 -9.77 1.59
C LYS A 269 2.03 -10.97 1.77
N PHE A 270 1.52 -12.20 1.74
CA PHE A 270 2.27 -13.40 2.18
C PHE A 270 2.53 -14.45 1.09
N GLU A 271 2.31 -14.11 -0.18
CA GLU A 271 2.46 -15.02 -1.35
C GLU A 271 1.67 -16.35 -1.27
N CYS A 272 0.89 -16.60 -0.22
CA CYS A 272 -0.01 -17.75 -0.11
C CYS A 272 -1.28 -17.51 -0.92
N SER A 273 -1.26 -17.87 -2.20
CA SER A 273 -2.46 -17.85 -3.05
C SER A 273 -3.31 -19.10 -2.86
N LEU A 274 -4.63 -18.90 -2.82
CA LEU A 274 -5.61 -19.97 -2.82
C LEU A 274 -5.53 -20.80 -4.12
N VAL A 275 -5.42 -22.13 -4.00
CA VAL A 275 -5.17 -23.05 -5.14
C VAL A 275 -6.44 -23.78 -5.51
N LYS A 276 -7.00 -23.48 -6.70
CA LYS A 276 -8.28 -24.05 -7.17
C LYS A 276 -8.16 -24.84 -8.48
N PRO A 277 -7.47 -26.00 -8.50
CA PRO A 277 -7.40 -26.83 -9.69
C PRO A 277 -8.74 -27.50 -9.98
N GLY A 278 -8.99 -27.78 -11.26
CA GLY A 278 -10.21 -28.46 -11.71
C GLY A 278 -10.33 -29.91 -11.23
N SER A 279 -11.52 -30.50 -11.37
CA SER A 279 -11.82 -31.89 -11.00
C SER A 279 -10.87 -32.93 -11.61
N MET A 280 -10.27 -32.63 -12.76
CA MET A 280 -9.26 -33.45 -13.43
C MET A 280 -8.00 -33.71 -12.57
N TRP A 281 -7.72 -32.87 -11.57
CA TRP A 281 -6.56 -33.03 -10.68
C TRP A 281 -6.84 -33.92 -9.45
N ARG A 282 -8.11 -34.29 -9.22
CA ARG A 282 -8.55 -35.06 -8.04
C ARG A 282 -7.79 -36.37 -7.89
N ASP A 283 -7.65 -37.12 -8.97
CA ASP A 283 -7.01 -38.43 -8.93
C ASP A 283 -5.55 -38.35 -8.49
N ILE A 284 -4.87 -37.26 -8.87
CA ILE A 284 -3.44 -37.04 -8.58
C ILE A 284 -3.24 -36.47 -7.19
N LEU A 285 -3.99 -35.44 -6.80
CA LEU A 285 -3.73 -34.70 -5.56
C LEU A 285 -4.44 -35.31 -4.35
N ILE A 286 -5.62 -35.90 -4.55
CA ILE A 286 -6.48 -36.40 -3.46
C ILE A 286 -6.50 -37.93 -3.41
N SER A 287 -6.87 -38.59 -4.52
CA SER A 287 -7.15 -40.03 -4.50
C SER A 287 -5.89 -40.93 -4.52
N SER A 288 -4.76 -40.43 -5.00
CA SER A 288 -3.50 -41.19 -5.12
C SER A 288 -2.78 -41.46 -3.81
N GLY A 289 -3.16 -40.79 -2.71
CA GLY A 289 -2.39 -40.79 -1.45
C GLY A 289 -1.11 -39.94 -1.52
N HIS A 290 -0.94 -39.10 -2.55
CA HIS A 290 0.25 -38.28 -2.73
C HIS A 290 0.55 -37.37 -1.53
N THR A 291 -0.44 -36.66 -0.99
CA THR A 291 -0.28 -35.82 0.20
C THR A 291 0.31 -36.62 1.36
N THR A 292 -0.27 -37.79 1.67
CA THR A 292 0.23 -38.68 2.73
C THR A 292 1.67 -39.10 2.47
N TRP A 293 2.02 -39.40 1.23
CA TRP A 293 3.37 -39.78 0.86
C TRP A 293 4.36 -38.64 1.09
N VAL A 294 4.05 -37.41 0.67
CA VAL A 294 4.94 -36.24 0.84
C VAL A 294 5.18 -35.95 2.33
N LEU A 295 4.13 -36.04 3.15
CA LEU A 295 4.24 -35.87 4.61
C LEU A 295 5.13 -36.94 5.25
N ASN A 296 4.97 -38.21 4.86
CA ASN A 296 5.79 -39.31 5.35
C ASN A 296 7.24 -39.18 4.87
N PHE A 297 7.45 -38.75 3.63
CA PHE A 297 8.78 -38.52 3.06
C PHE A 297 9.52 -37.44 3.86
N TYR A 298 8.89 -36.29 4.11
CA TYR A 298 9.46 -35.23 4.94
C TYR A 298 9.74 -35.70 6.38
N THR A 299 8.78 -36.41 7.00
CA THR A 299 8.94 -36.94 8.36
C THR A 299 10.14 -37.90 8.46
N THR A 300 10.33 -38.74 7.44
CA THR A 300 11.48 -39.66 7.39
C THR A 300 12.79 -38.91 7.21
N LEU A 301 12.84 -37.88 6.35
CA LEU A 301 14.01 -37.02 6.19
C LEU A 301 14.35 -36.29 7.49
N ARG A 302 13.35 -35.74 8.17
CA ARG A 302 13.51 -35.07 9.48
C ARG A 302 14.12 -35.98 10.53
N GLN A 303 13.68 -37.24 10.60
CA GLN A 303 14.26 -38.23 11.52
C GLN A 303 15.71 -38.58 11.16
N LYS A 304 16.02 -38.69 9.87
CA LYS A 304 17.38 -38.98 9.37
C LYS A 304 18.38 -37.89 9.74
N TYR A 305 17.98 -36.62 9.62
CA TYR A 305 18.85 -35.46 9.86
C TYR A 305 18.66 -34.82 11.25
N SER A 306 18.08 -35.55 12.22
CA SER A 306 17.73 -35.00 13.55
C SER A 306 18.90 -34.42 14.35
N TYR A 307 20.15 -34.75 13.99
CA TYR A 307 21.37 -34.27 14.64
C TYR A 307 22.01 -33.06 13.95
N ASP A 308 21.60 -32.74 12.72
CA ASP A 308 22.11 -31.60 11.97
C ASP A 308 21.18 -30.41 12.21
N THR A 309 21.63 -29.38 12.91
CA THR A 309 20.78 -28.23 13.26
C THR A 309 20.40 -27.34 12.08
N LEU A 310 21.06 -27.50 10.93
CA LEU A 310 20.87 -26.68 9.72
C LEU A 310 20.13 -27.45 8.61
N TRP A 311 19.74 -28.70 8.84
CA TRP A 311 19.08 -29.54 7.82
C TRP A 311 17.77 -28.92 7.30
N GLY A 312 17.09 -28.17 8.16
CA GLY A 312 15.85 -27.46 7.84
C GLY A 312 16.00 -26.52 6.64
N ASP A 313 17.20 -25.97 6.43
CA ASP A 313 17.49 -25.03 5.33
C ASP A 313 18.10 -25.72 4.10
N SER A 314 18.18 -27.05 4.11
CA SER A 314 18.59 -27.80 2.93
C SER A 314 17.57 -27.60 1.78
N PRO A 315 18.02 -27.55 0.51
CA PRO A 315 17.12 -27.32 -0.63
C PRO A 315 15.95 -28.31 -0.70
N ILE A 316 16.19 -29.58 -0.35
CA ILE A 316 15.16 -30.62 -0.35
C ILE A 316 14.13 -30.40 0.78
N ALA A 317 14.56 -29.98 1.97
CA ALA A 317 13.68 -29.71 3.10
C ALA A 317 12.79 -28.49 2.80
N VAL A 318 13.39 -27.39 2.32
CA VAL A 318 12.67 -26.17 1.92
C VAL A 318 11.65 -26.47 0.81
N SER A 319 12.08 -27.14 -0.27
CA SER A 319 11.18 -27.48 -1.39
C SER A 319 10.02 -28.38 -0.96
N CYS A 320 10.26 -29.29 -0.02
CA CYS A 320 9.23 -30.18 0.50
C CYS A 320 8.24 -29.43 1.40
N ARG A 321 8.72 -28.57 2.31
CA ARG A 321 7.84 -27.75 3.16
C ARG A 321 7.01 -26.76 2.36
N GLN A 322 7.60 -26.07 1.37
CA GLN A 322 6.86 -25.17 0.48
C GLN A 322 5.71 -25.91 -0.24
N LEU A 323 5.97 -27.12 -0.74
CA LEU A 323 4.93 -27.95 -1.33
C LEU A 323 3.84 -28.34 -0.32
N ILE A 324 4.21 -28.72 0.91
CA ILE A 324 3.27 -29.04 2.00
C ILE A 324 2.40 -27.83 2.35
N VAL A 325 3.00 -26.64 2.51
CA VAL A 325 2.30 -25.38 2.79
C VAL A 325 1.33 -25.04 1.66
N GLN A 326 1.73 -25.21 0.39
CA GLN A 326 0.84 -24.98 -0.75
C GLN A 326 -0.31 -26.01 -0.82
N LEU A 327 -0.11 -27.24 -0.35
CA LEU A 327 -1.20 -28.21 -0.24
C LEU A 327 -2.22 -27.82 0.83
N CYS A 328 -1.87 -26.97 1.80
CA CYS A 328 -2.82 -26.40 2.78
C CYS A 328 -3.81 -25.43 2.15
N SER A 329 -3.47 -24.77 1.04
CA SER A 329 -4.33 -23.79 0.35
C SER A 329 -5.17 -24.41 -0.78
N LEU A 330 -5.21 -25.75 -0.88
CA LEU A 330 -5.99 -26.45 -1.89
C LEU A 330 -7.50 -26.33 -1.62
N ALA A 331 -8.27 -25.93 -2.63
CA ALA A 331 -9.71 -25.73 -2.55
C ALA A 331 -10.43 -25.95 -3.91
N GLY A 332 -11.76 -25.87 -3.90
CA GLY A 332 -12.59 -25.92 -5.10
C GLY A 332 -12.90 -27.34 -5.59
N SER A 333 -13.20 -27.46 -6.90
CA SER A 333 -13.74 -28.69 -7.53
C SER A 333 -12.81 -29.92 -7.50
N VAL A 334 -11.55 -29.74 -7.10
CA VAL A 334 -10.61 -30.85 -6.89
C VAL A 334 -11.12 -31.83 -5.83
N PHE A 335 -11.80 -31.34 -4.79
CA PHE A 335 -12.46 -32.19 -3.81
C PHE A 335 -13.79 -32.75 -4.34
N PRO A 336 -14.19 -33.96 -3.91
CA PRO A 336 -15.53 -34.48 -4.21
C PRO A 336 -16.63 -33.62 -3.56
N ASN A 337 -17.84 -33.67 -4.12
CA ASN A 337 -19.00 -32.97 -3.56
C ASN A 337 -19.58 -33.77 -2.37
N ASP A 338 -18.82 -33.86 -1.27
CA ASP A 338 -19.14 -34.65 -0.07
C ASP A 338 -19.41 -33.77 1.17
N ASN A 339 -20.03 -32.61 0.95
CA ASN A 339 -20.22 -31.58 1.98
C ASN A 339 -18.92 -31.08 2.64
N GLY A 340 -17.76 -31.29 2.01
CA GLY A 340 -16.47 -30.79 2.49
C GLY A 340 -15.70 -31.76 3.38
N ASP A 341 -16.23 -32.97 3.64
CA ASP A 341 -15.59 -33.97 4.50
C ASP A 341 -14.18 -34.35 4.02
N ALA A 342 -14.00 -34.54 2.70
CA ALA A 342 -12.70 -34.84 2.11
C ALA A 342 -11.69 -33.69 2.32
N GLN A 343 -12.14 -32.43 2.19
CA GLN A 343 -11.28 -31.27 2.40
C GLN A 343 -10.88 -31.16 3.88
N ILE A 344 -11.82 -31.33 4.81
CA ILE A 344 -11.54 -31.32 6.25
C ILE A 344 -10.52 -32.40 6.62
N LYS A 345 -10.68 -33.64 6.11
CA LYS A 345 -9.73 -34.73 6.33
C LYS A 345 -8.35 -34.42 5.76
N HIS A 346 -8.27 -33.79 4.59
CA HIS A 346 -7.02 -33.35 3.97
C HIS A 346 -6.30 -32.32 4.85
N LEU A 347 -7.01 -31.30 5.33
CA LEU A 347 -6.43 -30.29 6.23
C LEU A 347 -5.96 -30.91 7.57
N MET A 348 -6.78 -31.77 8.17
CA MET A 348 -6.41 -32.49 9.41
C MET A 348 -5.15 -33.34 9.25
N MET A 349 -5.02 -34.04 8.11
CA MET A 349 -3.85 -34.87 7.82
C MET A 349 -2.58 -34.02 7.74
N ILE A 350 -2.62 -32.90 7.00
CA ILE A 350 -1.46 -32.00 6.90
C ILE A 350 -1.14 -31.37 8.25
N LEU A 351 -2.16 -30.89 8.98
CA LEU A 351 -1.98 -30.29 10.30
C LEU A 351 -1.29 -31.25 11.28
N SER A 352 -1.63 -32.55 11.22
CA SER A 352 -1.00 -33.56 12.09
C SER A 352 0.53 -33.67 11.91
N ALA A 353 1.03 -33.35 10.71
CA ALA A 353 2.46 -33.33 10.42
C ALA A 353 3.08 -31.95 10.71
N VAL A 354 2.41 -30.87 10.30
CA VAL A 354 2.89 -29.48 10.50
C VAL A 354 3.00 -29.13 11.97
N VAL A 355 2.12 -29.65 12.84
CA VAL A 355 2.19 -29.41 14.29
C VAL A 355 3.55 -29.78 14.88
N LEU A 356 4.25 -30.78 14.31
CA LEU A 356 5.60 -31.17 14.76
C LEU A 356 6.69 -30.10 14.49
N TRP A 357 6.39 -29.10 13.65
CA TRP A 357 7.27 -27.98 13.31
C TRP A 357 7.12 -26.80 14.28
N ILE A 358 5.99 -26.73 14.98
CA ILE A 358 5.54 -25.56 15.75
C ILE A 358 5.16 -25.90 17.21
N GLU A 359 5.11 -27.18 17.60
CA GLU A 359 4.83 -27.62 18.97
C GLU A 359 6.03 -28.36 19.61
N PRO A 360 6.40 -28.08 20.88
CA PRO A 360 5.88 -27.01 21.75
C PRO A 360 6.54 -25.64 21.45
N PRO A 361 5.75 -24.54 21.37
CA PRO A 361 6.25 -23.23 20.90
C PRO A 361 7.44 -22.65 21.67
N ASP A 362 7.42 -22.76 23.00
CA ASP A 362 8.45 -22.21 23.90
C ASP A 362 9.82 -22.89 23.70
N VAL A 363 9.81 -24.21 23.50
CA VAL A 363 11.03 -24.98 23.23
C VAL A 363 11.61 -24.65 21.87
N ILE A 364 10.75 -24.52 20.85
CA ILE A 364 11.19 -24.20 19.48
C ILE A 364 11.75 -22.79 19.44
N ALA A 365 11.07 -21.80 20.02
CA ALA A 365 11.57 -20.44 20.12
C ALA A 365 12.90 -20.35 20.88
N ALA A 366 13.05 -21.11 21.98
CA ALA A 366 14.33 -21.20 22.68
C ALA A 366 15.43 -21.82 21.81
N SER A 367 15.10 -22.82 20.98
CA SER A 367 16.04 -23.41 20.02
C SER A 367 16.49 -22.41 18.96
N ILE A 368 15.56 -21.63 18.40
CA ILE A 368 15.87 -20.59 17.39
C ILE A 368 16.76 -19.52 18.01
N ARG A 369 16.44 -19.04 19.22
CA ARG A 369 17.28 -18.09 19.97
C ARG A 369 18.70 -18.60 20.24
N ASN A 370 18.88 -19.92 20.30
CA ASN A 370 20.17 -20.56 20.48
C ASN A 370 20.89 -20.91 19.15
N GLY A 371 20.46 -20.31 18.03
CA GLY A 371 21.07 -20.49 16.70
C GLY A 371 20.51 -21.66 15.89
N GLY A 372 19.34 -22.19 16.26
CA GLY A 372 18.59 -23.14 15.43
C GLY A 372 17.91 -22.47 14.24
N SER A 373 17.60 -23.25 13.20
CA SER A 373 16.87 -22.75 12.03
C SER A 373 15.42 -22.37 12.37
N GLU A 374 14.99 -21.21 11.88
CA GLU A 374 13.63 -20.67 12.03
C GLU A 374 12.67 -21.11 10.91
N SER A 375 13.18 -21.71 9.82
CA SER A 375 12.41 -21.94 8.60
C SER A 375 11.22 -22.90 8.80
N GLU A 376 11.39 -23.99 9.56
CA GLU A 376 10.27 -24.89 9.91
C GLU A 376 9.15 -24.16 10.66
N PHE A 377 9.52 -23.24 11.56
CA PHE A 377 8.58 -22.49 12.38
C PHE A 377 7.77 -21.49 11.54
N ILE A 378 8.45 -20.73 10.66
CA ILE A 378 7.81 -19.78 9.74
C ILE A 378 6.89 -20.50 8.75
N ASP A 379 7.35 -21.59 8.13
CA ASP A 379 6.53 -22.40 7.22
C ASP A 379 5.29 -22.97 7.93
N GLY A 380 5.43 -23.38 9.19
CA GLY A 380 4.30 -23.81 10.03
C GLY A 380 3.28 -22.69 10.29
N CYS A 381 3.73 -21.45 10.48
CA CYS A 381 2.85 -20.29 10.59
C CYS A 381 2.08 -20.03 9.28
N HIS A 382 2.75 -20.11 8.12
CA HIS A 382 2.10 -19.99 6.81
C HIS A 382 1.08 -21.10 6.53
N ALA A 383 1.36 -22.33 6.97
CA ALA A 383 0.39 -23.43 6.89
C ALA A 383 -0.88 -23.12 7.71
N LEU A 384 -0.75 -22.61 8.94
CA LEU A 384 -1.90 -22.20 9.75
C LEU A 384 -2.70 -21.07 9.08
N LEU A 385 -2.02 -20.04 8.54
CA LEU A 385 -2.68 -18.96 7.80
C LEU A 385 -3.47 -19.49 6.59
N SER A 386 -2.87 -20.40 5.83
CA SER A 386 -3.51 -21.04 4.68
C SER A 386 -4.77 -21.81 5.09
N MET A 387 -4.70 -22.60 6.17
CA MET A 387 -5.85 -23.33 6.70
C MET A 387 -6.95 -22.40 7.24
N ALA A 388 -6.57 -21.30 7.92
CA ALA A 388 -7.49 -20.29 8.41
C ALA A 388 -8.25 -19.59 7.27
N SER A 389 -7.58 -19.36 6.13
CA SER A 389 -8.22 -18.75 4.96
C SER A 389 -9.35 -19.59 4.36
N LEU A 390 -9.31 -20.92 4.57
CA LEU A 390 -10.26 -21.89 4.04
C LEU A 390 -11.40 -22.24 5.02
N THR A 391 -11.30 -21.83 6.28
CA THR A 391 -12.16 -22.34 7.35
C THR A 391 -12.80 -21.21 8.14
N THR A 392 -13.98 -21.46 8.71
CA THR A 392 -14.55 -20.59 9.75
C THR A 392 -13.75 -20.76 11.04
N GLY A 393 -13.77 -19.78 11.94
CA GLY A 393 -13.04 -19.89 13.22
C GLY A 393 -13.43 -21.11 14.05
N SER A 394 -14.69 -21.53 14.00
CA SER A 394 -15.16 -22.76 14.65
C SER A 394 -14.59 -24.05 14.04
N LEU A 395 -14.52 -24.15 12.71
CA LEU A 395 -13.93 -25.31 12.04
C LEU A 395 -12.43 -25.33 12.23
N PHE A 396 -11.77 -24.18 12.09
CA PHE A 396 -10.33 -24.01 12.31
C PHE A 396 -9.92 -24.56 13.68
N ASP A 397 -10.63 -24.17 14.74
CA ASP A 397 -10.39 -24.66 16.11
C ASP A 397 -10.54 -26.19 16.23
N ASN A 398 -11.56 -26.74 15.56
CA ASN A 398 -11.88 -28.17 15.62
C ASN A 398 -10.86 -29.06 14.87
N LEU A 399 -10.11 -28.52 13.90
CA LEU A 399 -9.09 -29.30 13.17
C LEU A 399 -8.13 -30.00 14.13
N LEU A 400 -7.57 -29.28 15.11
CA LEU A 400 -6.65 -29.88 16.08
C LEU A 400 -7.36 -30.59 17.24
N LYS A 401 -8.55 -30.13 17.67
CA LYS A 401 -9.34 -30.81 18.74
C LYS A 401 -9.68 -32.26 18.41
N SER A 402 -9.75 -32.58 17.12
CA SER A 402 -9.99 -33.95 16.66
C SER A 402 -8.79 -34.88 16.85
N ILE A 403 -7.58 -34.34 17.06
CA ILE A 403 -6.30 -35.07 17.17
C ILE A 403 -5.65 -34.88 18.55
N ARG A 404 -5.87 -33.73 19.21
CA ARG A 404 -5.28 -33.32 20.49
C ARG A 404 -6.37 -32.93 21.50
N HIS A 405 -5.97 -32.76 22.77
CA HIS A 405 -6.86 -32.32 23.85
C HIS A 405 -7.22 -30.82 23.80
N TYR A 406 -6.59 -30.05 22.91
CA TYR A 406 -6.79 -28.61 22.76
C TYR A 406 -6.97 -28.26 21.28
N GLY A 407 -7.54 -27.09 20.98
CA GLY A 407 -7.85 -26.68 19.62
C GLY A 407 -6.79 -25.82 18.94
N THR A 408 -6.96 -25.63 17.64
CA THR A 408 -5.98 -24.91 16.82
C THR A 408 -5.87 -23.44 17.25
N ILE A 409 -6.94 -22.83 17.78
CA ILE A 409 -6.89 -21.46 18.29
C ILE A 409 -6.01 -21.36 19.54
N ASN A 410 -6.01 -22.38 20.42
CA ASN A 410 -5.11 -22.42 21.57
C ASN A 410 -3.64 -22.52 21.14
N LEU A 411 -3.34 -23.31 20.11
CA LEU A 411 -1.99 -23.37 19.52
C LEU A 411 -1.59 -22.02 18.94
N LEU A 412 -2.47 -21.41 18.14
CA LEU A 412 -2.27 -20.07 17.56
C LEU A 412 -1.99 -19.02 18.66
N SER A 413 -2.74 -19.07 19.76
CA SER A 413 -2.52 -18.21 20.93
C SER A 413 -1.14 -18.43 21.55
N ALA A 414 -0.68 -19.67 21.71
CA ALA A 414 0.63 -19.97 22.28
C ALA A 414 1.78 -19.50 21.37
N LEU A 415 1.65 -19.73 20.06
CA LEU A 415 2.61 -19.27 19.05
C LEU A 415 2.70 -17.75 19.01
N THR A 416 1.56 -17.06 18.96
CA THR A 416 1.50 -15.59 18.93
C THR A 416 2.13 -15.02 20.21
N SER A 417 1.90 -15.65 21.36
CA SER A 417 2.49 -15.22 22.64
C SER A 417 4.02 -15.28 22.61
N GLU A 418 4.60 -16.32 22.00
CA GLU A 418 6.05 -16.49 21.94
C GLU A 418 6.69 -15.58 20.88
N ALA A 419 6.02 -15.36 19.75
CA ALA A 419 6.44 -14.38 18.74
C ALA A 419 6.47 -12.96 19.33
N VAL A 420 5.43 -12.54 20.07
CA VAL A 420 5.37 -11.24 20.75
C VAL A 420 6.53 -11.07 21.73
N LYS A 421 6.80 -12.07 22.58
CA LYS A 421 7.94 -12.01 23.50
C LYS A 421 9.25 -11.89 22.76
N SER A 422 9.44 -12.65 21.68
CA SER A 422 10.67 -12.59 20.88
C SER A 422 10.91 -11.22 20.27
N VAL A 423 9.86 -10.56 19.76
CA VAL A 423 9.97 -9.19 19.20
C VAL A 423 10.33 -8.16 20.26
N LEU A 424 9.87 -8.35 21.49
CA LEU A 424 10.09 -7.41 22.58
C LEU A 424 11.38 -7.67 23.36
N ASP A 425 11.87 -8.91 23.38
CA ASP A 425 13.13 -9.28 24.01
C ASP A 425 14.34 -9.06 23.08
N SER A 426 14.14 -8.89 21.76
CA SER A 426 15.23 -8.67 20.80
C SER A 426 15.81 -7.26 20.90
N GLN A 427 17.06 -7.17 21.36
CA GLN A 427 17.85 -5.92 21.43
C GLN A 427 18.61 -5.59 20.13
N SER A 428 18.49 -6.41 19.08
CA SER A 428 19.23 -6.25 17.81
C SER A 428 18.38 -5.61 16.72
N GLU A 429 18.97 -4.71 15.94
CA GLU A 429 18.35 -4.01 14.80
C GLU A 429 18.11 -4.89 13.56
N GLU A 430 18.54 -6.15 13.56
CA GLU A 430 18.30 -7.09 12.45
C GLU A 430 16.85 -7.60 12.44
N GLU A 431 16.27 -7.78 11.25
CA GLU A 431 14.96 -8.43 11.08
C GLU A 431 14.99 -9.82 11.75
N THR A 432 14.24 -9.97 12.84
CA THR A 432 14.17 -11.23 13.58
C THR A 432 13.00 -12.07 13.10
N TRP A 433 13.14 -13.40 13.14
CA TRP A 433 12.03 -14.35 12.94
C TRP A 433 10.77 -14.02 13.75
N GLY A 434 10.93 -13.35 14.89
CA GLY A 434 9.83 -12.89 15.73
C GLY A 434 8.91 -11.92 14.98
N VAL A 435 9.47 -10.98 14.21
CA VAL A 435 8.69 -9.99 13.45
C VAL A 435 7.91 -10.68 12.32
N ASP A 436 8.57 -11.54 11.55
CA ASP A 436 7.95 -12.23 10.41
C ASP A 436 6.85 -13.20 10.87
N SER A 437 7.14 -14.00 11.91
CA SER A 437 6.14 -14.90 12.49
C SER A 437 4.96 -14.13 13.10
N LEU A 438 5.20 -13.02 13.79
CA LEU A 438 4.14 -12.21 14.39
C LEU A 438 3.22 -11.63 13.33
N ASP A 439 3.77 -11.12 12.22
CA ASP A 439 2.99 -10.59 11.09
C ASP A 439 2.07 -11.67 10.50
N ILE A 440 2.58 -12.89 10.28
CA ILE A 440 1.80 -14.02 9.75
C ILE A 440 0.71 -14.46 10.74
N LEU A 441 1.05 -14.57 12.03
CA LEU A 441 0.13 -15.03 13.07
C LEU A 441 -0.98 -14.00 13.35
N LEU A 442 -0.67 -12.71 13.33
CA LEU A 442 -1.68 -11.65 13.47
C LEU A 442 -2.59 -11.57 12.24
N GLU A 443 -2.07 -11.81 11.03
CA GLU A 443 -2.94 -11.97 9.86
C GLU A 443 -3.84 -13.21 9.99
N THR A 444 -3.33 -14.29 10.58
CA THR A 444 -4.14 -15.49 10.86
C THR A 444 -5.31 -15.15 11.80
N TRP A 445 -5.06 -14.37 12.85
CA TRP A 445 -6.13 -13.85 13.73
C TRP A 445 -7.10 -12.93 12.99
N ASN A 446 -6.61 -12.03 12.13
CA ASN A 446 -7.43 -11.15 11.29
C ASN A 446 -8.41 -11.95 10.42
N VAL A 447 -7.91 -12.99 9.76
CA VAL A 447 -8.71 -13.90 8.91
C VAL A 447 -9.78 -14.63 9.72
N ILE A 448 -9.45 -15.09 10.92
CA ILE A 448 -10.37 -15.86 11.78
C ILE A 448 -11.47 -14.95 12.36
N LEU A 449 -11.12 -13.76 12.81
CA LEU A 449 -12.03 -12.85 13.54
C LEU A 449 -12.71 -11.81 12.64
N GLY A 450 -12.18 -11.54 11.45
CA GLY A 450 -12.71 -10.56 10.49
C GLY A 450 -13.98 -11.00 9.76
N ASP A 451 -14.56 -12.14 10.12
CA ASP A 451 -15.82 -12.65 9.53
C ASP A 451 -17.03 -11.90 10.10
N VAL A 452 -17.79 -11.24 9.22
CA VAL A 452 -18.92 -10.35 9.57
C VAL A 452 -20.27 -11.06 9.43
N ASP A 453 -20.30 -12.40 9.44
CA ASP A 453 -21.57 -13.12 9.50
C ASP A 453 -22.23 -12.88 10.88
N ALA A 454 -23.07 -11.85 10.92
CA ALA A 454 -23.68 -11.22 12.10
C ALA A 454 -24.52 -12.14 13.01
N ASP A 455 -24.72 -13.41 12.63
CA ASP A 455 -25.61 -14.34 13.33
C ASP A 455 -24.87 -15.41 14.18
N LYS A 456 -23.54 -15.51 14.17
CA LYS A 456 -22.78 -16.46 15.01
C LYS A 456 -21.48 -15.87 15.56
N SER A 457 -21.16 -16.18 16.82
CA SER A 457 -19.84 -15.85 17.38
C SER A 457 -18.74 -16.48 16.50
N PRO A 458 -17.72 -15.72 16.08
CA PRO A 458 -16.74 -16.18 15.09
C PRO A 458 -15.89 -17.36 15.59
N ILE A 459 -15.76 -17.51 16.91
CA ILE A 459 -14.93 -18.51 17.58
C ILE A 459 -15.68 -19.23 18.71
N SER A 460 -15.16 -20.38 19.14
CA SER A 460 -15.66 -21.18 20.25
C SER A 460 -15.43 -20.49 21.61
N VAL A 461 -16.08 -20.97 22.68
CA VAL A 461 -15.84 -20.47 24.06
C VAL A 461 -14.37 -20.62 24.46
N ASP A 462 -13.74 -21.74 24.12
CA ASP A 462 -12.30 -21.95 24.35
C ASP A 462 -11.45 -20.95 23.55
N GLY A 463 -11.87 -20.62 22.32
CA GLY A 463 -11.24 -19.59 21.50
C GLY A 463 -11.32 -18.19 22.11
N VAL A 464 -12.46 -17.84 22.73
CA VAL A 464 -12.62 -16.57 23.48
C VAL A 464 -11.65 -16.52 24.67
N LEU A 465 -11.51 -17.63 25.41
CA LEU A 465 -10.55 -17.73 26.52
C LEU A 465 -9.10 -17.62 26.04
N ALA A 466 -8.77 -18.26 24.91
CA ALA A 466 -7.45 -18.17 24.29
C ALA A 466 -7.12 -16.74 23.86
N ALA A 467 -8.04 -16.06 23.16
CA ALA A 467 -7.89 -14.65 22.77
C ALA A 467 -7.73 -13.72 23.99
N SER A 468 -8.49 -13.95 25.06
CA SER A 468 -8.35 -13.21 26.32
C SER A 468 -6.97 -13.39 26.94
N SER A 469 -6.50 -14.64 27.05
CA SER A 469 -5.19 -14.96 27.60
C SER A 469 -4.05 -14.36 26.76
N LEU A 470 -4.15 -14.48 25.43
CA LEU A 470 -3.19 -13.87 24.50
C LEU A 470 -3.13 -12.36 24.68
N PHE A 471 -4.28 -11.68 24.70
CA PHE A 471 -4.31 -10.23 24.83
C PHE A 471 -3.69 -9.75 26.16
N LYS A 472 -3.90 -10.50 27.26
CA LYS A 472 -3.23 -10.21 28.53
C LYS A 472 -1.71 -10.31 28.41
N ILE A 473 -1.21 -11.39 27.79
CA ILE A 473 0.24 -11.57 27.56
C ILE A 473 0.80 -10.45 26.68
N ILE A 474 0.09 -10.05 25.61
CA ILE A 474 0.48 -8.93 24.74
C ILE A 474 0.65 -7.67 25.57
N VAL A 475 -0.38 -7.29 26.33
CA VAL A 475 -0.38 -6.08 27.16
C VAL A 475 0.72 -6.12 28.21
N GLU A 476 0.87 -7.23 28.94
CA GLU A 476 1.89 -7.37 29.98
C GLU A 476 3.31 -7.32 29.39
N SER A 477 3.54 -7.95 28.24
CA SER A 477 4.85 -7.96 27.57
C SER A 477 5.22 -6.56 27.08
N HIS A 478 4.28 -5.84 26.46
CA HIS A 478 4.52 -4.46 26.03
C HIS A 478 4.66 -3.48 27.18
N LEU A 479 3.93 -3.65 28.28
CA LEU A 479 4.10 -2.84 29.48
C LEU A 479 5.48 -3.05 30.11
N LYS A 480 5.96 -4.30 30.14
CA LYS A 480 7.31 -4.62 30.59
C LYS A 480 8.35 -3.97 29.66
N ALA A 481 8.22 -4.13 28.35
CA ALA A 481 9.12 -3.52 27.37
C ALA A 481 9.14 -1.98 27.48
N ALA A 482 7.98 -1.34 27.65
CA ALA A 482 7.88 0.11 27.85
C ALA A 482 8.55 0.57 29.16
N ALA A 483 8.49 -0.24 30.23
CA ALA A 483 9.15 0.07 31.49
C ALA A 483 10.66 -0.15 31.43
N ASP A 484 11.12 -1.16 30.67
CA ASP A 484 12.54 -1.46 30.46
C ASP A 484 13.20 -0.41 29.55
N SER A 485 12.52 0.02 28.48
CA SER A 485 13.02 1.04 27.54
C SER A 485 12.86 2.48 28.03
N ALA A 486 12.23 2.70 29.20
CA ALA A 486 11.88 4.04 29.68
C ALA A 486 13.08 4.98 29.89
N PHE A 487 14.29 4.41 30.02
CA PHE A 487 15.54 5.14 30.26
C PHE A 487 16.56 4.96 29.13
N GLU A 488 16.16 4.40 28.00
CA GLU A 488 17.02 4.21 26.84
C GLU A 488 17.08 5.49 26.00
N ASP A 489 18.25 6.13 25.94
CA ASP A 489 18.53 7.25 25.02
C ASP A 489 18.95 6.68 23.65
N THR A 490 17.99 6.44 22.76
CA THR A 490 18.27 6.08 21.35
C THR A 490 18.06 7.30 20.45
N ASP A 491 19.13 7.78 19.82
CA ASP A 491 19.20 9.05 19.07
C ASP A 491 18.58 8.98 17.64
N ASP A 492 17.87 7.90 17.30
CA ASP A 492 17.48 7.58 15.92
C ASP A 492 16.13 8.17 15.50
N THR A 493 16.14 9.48 15.29
CA THR A 493 15.00 10.25 14.78
C THR A 493 14.57 9.88 13.35
N GLU A 494 15.43 9.25 12.52
CA GLU A 494 15.10 8.86 11.14
C GLU A 494 14.18 7.62 11.04
N TYR A 495 14.04 6.82 12.11
CA TYR A 495 13.21 5.61 12.13
C TYR A 495 11.74 5.86 12.54
N PHE A 496 11.41 7.07 13.03
CA PHE A 496 10.15 7.33 13.73
C PHE A 496 8.92 7.22 12.83
N HIS A 497 8.91 7.79 11.62
CA HIS A 497 7.70 7.84 10.79
C HIS A 497 7.31 6.49 10.12
N VAL A 498 8.29 5.68 9.70
CA VAL A 498 8.02 4.33 9.15
C VAL A 498 7.54 3.39 10.27
N SER A 499 8.01 3.62 11.51
CA SER A 499 7.57 2.86 12.70
C SER A 499 6.11 3.13 13.11
N VAL A 500 5.58 4.35 12.91
CA VAL A 500 4.24 4.71 13.38
C VAL A 500 3.13 4.01 12.59
N SER A 501 3.22 3.95 11.25
CA SER A 501 2.20 3.27 10.43
C SER A 501 2.17 1.77 10.70
N LYS A 502 3.36 1.13 10.78
CA LYS A 502 3.49 -0.29 11.11
C LYS A 502 2.92 -0.59 12.50
N ARG A 503 3.19 0.28 13.48
CA ARG A 503 2.63 0.18 14.84
C ARG A 503 1.11 0.33 14.85
N ASP A 504 0.55 1.24 14.04
CA ASP A 504 -0.90 1.44 13.94
C ASP A 504 -1.62 0.19 13.41
N GLU A 505 -1.08 -0.41 12.34
CA GLU A 505 -1.58 -1.67 11.78
C GLU A 505 -1.53 -2.80 12.81
N GLN A 506 -0.40 -2.94 13.53
CA GLN A 506 -0.25 -3.96 14.58
C GLN A 506 -1.22 -3.75 15.75
N LEU A 507 -1.39 -2.51 16.23
CA LEU A 507 -2.35 -2.19 17.30
C LEU A 507 -3.80 -2.45 16.89
N ALA A 508 -4.14 -2.26 15.62
CA ALA A 508 -5.45 -2.61 15.08
C ALA A 508 -5.70 -4.13 15.14
N LEU A 509 -4.69 -4.95 14.85
CA LEU A 509 -4.75 -6.41 14.96
C LEU A 509 -4.87 -6.88 16.42
N TYR A 510 -4.12 -6.26 17.34
CA TYR A 510 -4.28 -6.52 18.78
C TYR A 510 -5.66 -6.13 19.30
N ALA A 511 -6.24 -5.04 18.79
CA ALA A 511 -7.58 -4.60 19.16
C ALA A 511 -8.65 -5.60 18.72
N LEU A 512 -8.50 -6.20 17.53
CA LEU A 512 -9.37 -7.26 17.03
C LEU A 512 -9.33 -8.49 17.95
N ILE A 513 -8.14 -8.91 18.41
CA ILE A 513 -8.00 -10.00 19.41
C ILE A 513 -8.67 -9.61 20.74
N ALA A 514 -8.46 -8.38 21.21
CA ALA A 514 -9.07 -7.91 22.46
C ALA A 514 -10.60 -7.95 22.42
N ARG A 515 -11.18 -7.52 21.29
CA ARG A 515 -12.62 -7.47 21.04
C ARG A 515 -13.25 -8.85 20.85
N ALA A 516 -12.47 -9.91 20.64
CA ALA A 516 -12.99 -11.27 20.67
C ALA A 516 -13.41 -11.72 22.08
N ALA A 517 -12.91 -11.07 23.14
CA ALA A 517 -13.22 -11.39 24.54
C ALA A 517 -13.49 -10.14 25.41
N PRO A 518 -14.40 -9.23 25.00
CA PRO A 518 -14.53 -7.88 25.54
C PRO A 518 -14.87 -7.88 27.04
N ASP A 519 -15.63 -8.88 27.51
CA ASP A 519 -16.06 -9.03 28.91
C ASP A 519 -14.88 -9.20 29.88
N THR A 520 -13.73 -9.63 29.39
CA THR A 520 -12.52 -9.87 30.20
C THR A 520 -11.42 -8.87 29.89
N THR A 521 -11.26 -8.48 28.62
CA THR A 521 -10.16 -7.63 28.16
C THR A 521 -10.39 -6.16 28.50
N ILE A 522 -11.63 -5.66 28.41
CA ILE A 522 -11.95 -4.26 28.76
C ILE A 522 -11.79 -4.00 30.27
N PRO A 523 -12.33 -4.84 31.18
CA PRO A 523 -12.07 -4.65 32.61
C PRO A 523 -10.59 -4.75 32.97
N PHE A 524 -9.83 -5.62 32.29
CA PHE A 524 -8.38 -5.72 32.49
C PHE A 524 -7.65 -4.44 32.11
N LEU A 525 -7.95 -3.84 30.95
CA LEU A 525 -7.41 -2.52 30.57
C LEU A 525 -7.81 -1.43 31.56
N ALA A 526 -9.07 -1.44 32.03
CA ALA A 526 -9.54 -0.47 33.01
C ALA A 526 -8.81 -0.58 34.35
N GLN A 527 -8.55 -1.81 34.82
CA GLN A 527 -7.76 -2.05 36.02
C GLN A 527 -6.33 -1.53 35.83
N LEU A 528 -5.63 -1.92 34.76
CA LEU A 528 -4.25 -1.50 34.52
C LEU A 528 -4.12 0.02 34.41
N PHE A 529 -5.02 0.67 33.67
CA PHE A 529 -5.01 2.13 33.53
C PHE A 529 -5.25 2.81 34.89
N SER A 530 -6.23 2.34 35.67
CA SER A 530 -6.51 2.86 37.01
C SER A 530 -5.34 2.68 37.97
N GLU A 531 -4.65 1.54 37.92
CA GLU A 531 -3.45 1.28 38.73
C GLU A 531 -2.32 2.25 38.40
N ARG A 532 -2.02 2.46 37.11
CA ARG A 532 -0.97 3.39 36.69
C ARG A 532 -1.33 4.84 37.00
N PHE A 533 -2.58 5.21 36.79
CA PHE A 533 -3.08 6.53 37.16
C PHE A 533 -3.01 6.78 38.68
N ALA A 534 -3.32 5.79 39.51
CA ALA A 534 -3.17 5.89 40.97
C ALA A 534 -1.70 6.01 41.39
N ARG A 535 -0.77 5.28 40.74
CA ARG A 535 0.67 5.39 40.99
C ARG A 535 1.21 6.81 40.73
N LEU A 536 0.70 7.50 39.70
CA LEU A 536 1.05 8.90 39.45
C LEU A 536 0.61 9.85 40.58
N HIS A 537 -0.51 9.57 41.25
CA HIS A 537 -1.04 10.42 42.33
C HIS A 537 -0.41 10.13 43.70
N GLN A 538 0.01 8.89 43.94
CA GLN A 538 0.60 8.46 45.23
C GLN A 538 2.08 8.85 45.37
N ARG A 539 2.79 9.08 44.26
CA ARG A 539 4.20 9.47 44.23
C ARG A 539 4.32 11.00 44.41
N ASN A 540 4.31 11.45 45.65
CA ASN A 540 4.56 12.85 46.04
C ASN A 540 6.04 13.27 45.78
N GLY A 541 6.45 13.38 44.52
CA GLY A 541 7.69 14.05 44.11
C GLY A 541 9.04 13.34 44.39
N GLU A 542 9.06 12.19 45.08
CA GLU A 542 10.32 11.48 45.44
C GLU A 542 10.72 10.35 44.47
N SER A 543 9.84 9.90 43.56
CA SER A 543 10.10 8.79 42.63
C SER A 543 9.86 9.22 41.19
N ASP A 544 10.80 8.87 40.32
CA ASP A 544 10.75 9.15 38.88
C ASP A 544 9.47 8.55 38.23
N PRO A 545 8.61 9.37 37.60
CA PRO A 545 7.39 8.89 36.95
C PRO A 545 7.63 8.26 35.56
N THR A 546 8.84 8.35 35.00
CA THR A 546 9.13 8.03 33.58
C THR A 546 8.61 6.65 33.15
N GLN A 547 8.90 5.59 33.90
CA GLN A 547 8.37 4.25 33.61
C GLN A 547 6.84 4.21 33.55
N THR A 548 6.18 4.84 34.53
CA THR A 548 4.71 4.88 34.58
C THR A 548 4.11 5.71 33.45
N LEU A 549 4.82 6.74 32.98
CA LEU A 549 4.42 7.54 31.83
C LEU A 549 4.54 6.77 30.52
N GLU A 550 5.61 5.98 30.32
CA GLU A 550 5.76 5.09 29.16
C GLU A 550 4.71 3.98 29.14
N GLU A 551 4.44 3.36 30.29
CA GLU A 551 3.35 2.39 30.44
C GLU A 551 1.98 3.02 30.08
N LEU A 552 1.70 4.24 30.56
CA LEU A 552 0.46 4.96 30.24
C LEU A 552 0.37 5.36 28.77
N TYR A 553 1.48 5.81 28.17
CA TYR A 553 1.57 6.13 26.76
C TYR A 553 1.13 4.92 25.91
N TRP A 554 1.70 3.74 26.16
CA TRP A 554 1.33 2.53 25.41
C TRP A 554 -0.12 2.09 25.69
N LEU A 555 -0.57 2.17 26.95
CA LEU A 555 -1.96 1.85 27.32
C LEU A 555 -2.98 2.73 26.61
N LEU A 556 -2.70 4.04 26.46
CA LEU A 556 -3.56 4.96 25.71
C LEU A 556 -3.68 4.54 24.25
N LEU A 557 -2.56 4.17 23.62
CA LEU A 557 -2.53 3.74 22.22
C LEU A 557 -3.33 2.45 22.00
N VAL A 558 -3.06 1.39 22.77
CA VAL A 558 -3.78 0.11 22.60
C VAL A 558 -5.26 0.27 22.96
N THR A 559 -5.59 1.00 24.03
CA THR A 559 -6.99 1.20 24.44
C THR A 559 -7.76 2.01 23.41
N SER A 560 -7.14 3.02 22.78
CA SER A 560 -7.77 3.77 21.70
C SER A 560 -8.19 2.86 20.55
N HIS A 561 -7.33 1.91 20.14
CA HIS A 561 -7.63 0.93 19.11
C HIS A 561 -8.70 -0.06 19.56
N VAL A 562 -8.62 -0.58 20.79
CA VAL A 562 -9.62 -1.52 21.31
C VAL A 562 -11.02 -0.89 21.32
N LEU A 563 -11.13 0.39 21.71
CA LEU A 563 -12.41 1.08 21.84
C LEU A 563 -12.96 1.64 20.51
N THR A 564 -12.17 1.78 19.46
CA THR A 564 -12.58 2.49 18.22
C THR A 564 -12.02 1.88 16.95
N ASP A 565 -12.80 1.89 15.88
CA ASP A 565 -12.32 1.50 14.54
C ASP A 565 -11.54 2.63 13.85
N SER A 566 -10.73 2.25 12.85
CA SER A 566 -10.07 3.16 11.93
C SER A 566 -10.88 3.30 10.64
N GLY A 567 -10.82 4.46 10.00
CA GLY A 567 -11.56 4.73 8.78
C GLY A 567 -11.41 6.18 8.33
N GLU A 568 -10.58 6.40 7.30
CA GLU A 568 -10.53 7.70 6.63
C GLU A 568 -11.68 7.79 5.62
N GLY A 569 -12.41 8.91 5.60
CA GLY A 569 -13.51 9.10 4.65
C GLY A 569 -14.86 8.52 5.08
N GLU A 570 -14.91 7.58 6.02
CA GLU A 570 -16.17 6.94 6.45
C GLU A 570 -16.73 7.47 7.78
N THR A 571 -17.95 7.02 8.12
CA THR A 571 -18.58 7.25 9.42
C THR A 571 -18.10 6.18 10.38
N LEU A 572 -17.21 6.54 11.31
CA LEU A 572 -16.82 5.64 12.38
C LEU A 572 -18.02 5.30 13.27
N LEU A 573 -18.17 4.01 13.58
CA LEU A 573 -19.19 3.44 14.45
C LEU A 573 -18.52 2.75 15.63
N ILE A 574 -19.27 2.54 16.71
CA ILE A 574 -18.80 1.76 17.85
C ILE A 574 -18.60 0.31 17.38
N PRO A 575 -17.44 -0.33 17.63
CA PRO A 575 -17.20 -1.71 17.23
C PRO A 575 -18.31 -2.66 17.70
N GLU A 576 -18.80 -3.52 16.83
CA GLU A 576 -19.98 -4.37 17.11
C GLU A 576 -19.78 -5.29 18.32
N ALA A 577 -18.58 -5.84 18.49
CA ALA A 577 -18.23 -6.68 19.62
C ALA A 577 -18.44 -5.98 20.98
N LEU A 578 -18.19 -4.67 21.05
CA LEU A 578 -18.40 -3.89 22.28
C LEU A 578 -19.89 -3.62 22.53
N GLN A 579 -20.69 -3.51 21.47
CA GLN A 579 -22.15 -3.36 21.57
C GLN A 579 -22.83 -4.67 22.02
N ALA A 580 -22.27 -5.83 21.64
CA ALA A 580 -22.83 -7.14 21.92
C ALA A 580 -22.39 -7.71 23.28
N GLY A 581 -21.14 -7.48 23.70
CA GLY A 581 -20.53 -8.15 24.87
C GLY A 581 -21.26 -7.93 26.19
N PHE A 582 -21.66 -6.70 26.49
CA PHE A 582 -22.15 -6.32 27.82
C PHE A 582 -23.67 -6.35 27.97
N SER A 583 -24.34 -7.31 27.33
CA SER A 583 -25.82 -7.41 27.31
C SER A 583 -26.50 -7.51 28.70
N ASN A 584 -25.75 -7.91 29.73
CA ASN A 584 -26.25 -8.05 31.11
C ASN A 584 -26.09 -6.78 31.96
N VAL A 585 -25.43 -5.73 31.46
CA VAL A 585 -25.21 -4.48 32.21
C VAL A 585 -26.37 -3.51 31.98
N ILE A 586 -26.98 -3.06 33.08
CA ILE A 586 -28.17 -2.19 33.07
C ILE A 586 -27.79 -0.73 33.39
N GLU A 587 -26.80 -0.52 34.26
CA GLU A 587 -26.36 0.83 34.67
C GLU A 587 -25.18 1.32 33.81
N VAL A 588 -25.30 2.54 33.26
CA VAL A 588 -24.26 3.21 32.46
C VAL A 588 -22.92 3.28 33.21
N ALA A 589 -22.96 3.61 34.50
CA ALA A 589 -21.77 3.75 35.34
C ALA A 589 -21.03 2.42 35.56
N GLN A 590 -21.72 1.29 35.45
CA GLN A 590 -21.15 -0.04 35.61
C GLN A 590 -20.64 -0.63 34.28
N HIS A 591 -20.91 0.04 33.16
CA HIS A 591 -20.48 -0.44 31.84
C HIS A 591 -18.95 -0.26 31.68
N PRO A 592 -18.16 -1.35 31.48
CA PRO A 592 -16.70 -1.28 31.50
C PRO A 592 -16.11 -0.33 30.45
N VAL A 593 -16.67 -0.31 29.23
CA VAL A 593 -16.27 0.64 28.17
C VAL A 593 -16.48 2.10 28.57
N VAL A 594 -17.59 2.39 29.26
CA VAL A 594 -17.94 3.75 29.70
C VAL A 594 -17.02 4.17 30.84
N ALA A 595 -16.82 3.29 31.83
CA ALA A 595 -15.92 3.52 32.95
C ALA A 595 -14.47 3.78 32.48
N LEU A 596 -13.96 2.97 31.55
CA LEU A 596 -12.63 3.14 30.95
C LEU A 596 -12.54 4.45 30.16
N SER A 597 -13.55 4.76 29.33
CA SER A 597 -13.61 6.01 28.56
C SER A 597 -13.51 7.23 29.48
N TRP A 598 -14.33 7.27 30.55
CA TRP A 598 -14.31 8.39 31.49
C TRP A 598 -13.01 8.47 32.30
N SER A 599 -12.40 7.34 32.65
CA SER A 599 -11.10 7.31 33.31
C SER A 599 -10.03 8.00 32.46
N ILE A 600 -9.97 7.67 31.16
CA ILE A 600 -9.01 8.27 30.22
C ILE A 600 -9.32 9.73 29.93
N ILE A 601 -10.59 10.11 29.77
CA ILE A 601 -11.00 11.51 29.58
C ILE A 601 -10.63 12.36 30.80
N ASN A 602 -10.86 11.84 32.01
CA ASN A 602 -10.49 12.52 33.25
C ASN A 602 -8.98 12.67 33.40
N PHE A 603 -8.20 11.64 33.04
CA PHE A 603 -6.74 11.75 32.94
C PHE A 603 -6.33 12.84 31.95
N SER A 604 -6.89 12.81 30.74
CA SER A 604 -6.61 13.78 29.67
C SER A 604 -6.91 15.22 30.11
N ARG A 605 -7.97 15.42 30.89
CA ARG A 605 -8.33 16.74 31.44
C ARG A 605 -7.26 17.31 32.37
N GLN A 606 -6.47 16.49 33.04
CA GLN A 606 -5.44 16.97 33.97
C GLN A 606 -4.33 17.79 33.28
N CYS A 607 -4.12 17.64 31.96
CA CYS A 607 -3.14 18.46 31.24
C CYS A 607 -3.48 19.97 31.22
N LEU A 608 -4.74 20.32 31.50
CA LEU A 608 -5.17 21.71 31.62
C LEU A 608 -4.62 22.38 32.89
N ASP A 609 -4.30 21.61 33.94
CA ASP A 609 -3.64 22.13 35.14
C ASP A 609 -2.15 22.38 34.85
N PRO A 610 -1.65 23.63 34.99
CA PRO A 610 -0.25 23.95 34.69
C PRO A 610 0.76 23.17 35.53
N GLY A 611 0.47 22.92 36.80
CA GLY A 611 1.39 22.25 37.72
C GLY A 611 1.47 20.75 37.49
N ILE A 612 0.37 20.13 37.04
CA ILE A 612 0.38 18.71 36.63
C ILE A 612 1.00 18.56 35.24
N ARG A 613 0.68 19.46 34.31
CA ARG A 613 1.20 19.45 32.94
C ARG A 613 2.72 19.43 32.90
N GLU A 614 3.36 20.37 33.60
CA GLU A 614 4.82 20.50 33.61
C GLU A 614 5.52 19.26 34.17
N LYS A 615 4.83 18.48 35.03
CA LYS A 615 5.38 17.28 35.65
C LYS A 615 5.20 16.02 34.83
N TYR A 616 4.06 15.85 34.16
CA TYR A 616 3.67 14.55 33.60
C TYR A 616 3.35 14.56 32.10
N PHE A 617 2.98 15.68 31.50
CA PHE A 617 2.50 15.72 30.11
C PHE A 617 3.62 16.16 29.15
N SER A 618 4.47 15.21 28.77
CA SER A 618 5.44 15.38 27.69
C SER A 618 4.75 15.52 26.32
N PRO A 619 5.43 16.06 25.27
CA PRO A 619 4.87 16.12 23.92
C PRO A 619 4.36 14.77 23.43
N ARG A 620 5.16 13.71 23.62
CA ARG A 620 4.82 12.32 23.24
C ARG A 620 3.57 11.80 23.96
N LEU A 621 3.43 12.05 25.26
CA LEU A 621 2.20 11.67 25.98
C LEU A 621 1.00 12.49 25.50
N MET A 622 1.21 13.77 25.18
CA MET A 622 0.18 14.64 24.64
C MET A 622 -0.30 14.14 23.27
N GLU A 623 0.58 13.59 22.44
CA GLU A 623 0.22 12.96 21.17
C GLU A 623 -0.71 11.77 21.37
N ALA A 624 -0.41 10.87 22.31
CA ALA A 624 -1.26 9.72 22.63
C ALA A 624 -2.64 10.15 23.16
N VAL A 625 -2.70 11.20 23.98
CA VAL A 625 -3.97 11.77 24.46
C VAL A 625 -4.78 12.36 23.30
N ILE A 626 -4.16 13.16 22.43
CA ILE A 626 -4.84 13.75 21.26
C ILE A 626 -5.31 12.66 20.30
N TRP A 627 -4.50 11.63 20.10
CA TRP A 627 -4.84 10.45 19.32
C TRP A 627 -6.08 9.74 19.86
N PHE A 628 -6.10 9.45 21.16
CA PHE A 628 -7.25 8.85 21.83
C PHE A 628 -8.51 9.72 21.68
N LEU A 629 -8.42 11.02 22.00
CA LEU A 629 -9.55 11.94 21.94
C LEU A 629 -10.10 12.07 20.52
N ALA A 630 -9.23 12.12 19.51
CA ALA A 630 -9.66 12.23 18.11
C ALA A 630 -10.51 11.02 17.71
N ARG A 631 -10.05 9.81 18.03
CA ARG A 631 -10.78 8.58 17.71
C ARG A 631 -12.04 8.40 18.55
N TRP A 632 -11.97 8.74 19.82
CA TRP A 632 -13.08 8.61 20.75
C TRP A 632 -14.24 9.55 20.36
N VAL A 633 -13.94 10.83 20.09
CA VAL A 633 -14.95 11.81 19.65
C VAL A 633 -15.60 11.38 18.34
N ALA A 634 -14.81 10.87 17.39
CA ALA A 634 -15.33 10.42 16.09
C ALA A 634 -16.36 9.29 16.19
N THR A 635 -16.24 8.47 17.23
CA THR A 635 -16.97 7.21 17.43
C THR A 635 -18.15 7.37 18.40
N TYR A 636 -17.92 8.01 19.56
CA TYR A 636 -18.87 8.01 20.69
C TYR A 636 -19.72 9.28 20.82
N LEU A 637 -19.35 10.40 20.17
CA LEU A 637 -20.15 11.62 20.17
C LEU A 637 -21.13 11.72 18.98
N VAL A 638 -21.43 10.61 18.29
CA VAL A 638 -22.36 10.57 17.15
C VAL A 638 -23.68 9.89 17.57
N PRO A 639 -24.83 10.60 17.60
CA PRO A 639 -26.11 9.98 17.92
C PRO A 639 -26.64 9.05 16.82
N LEU A 640 -27.39 8.01 17.23
CA LEU A 640 -28.00 6.95 16.39
C LEU A 640 -28.89 7.45 15.23
N ASP A 641 -29.50 8.64 15.32
CA ASP A 641 -30.57 9.06 14.40
C ASP A 641 -30.12 9.46 12.98
N VAL A 642 -28.82 9.42 12.69
CA VAL A 642 -28.28 9.80 11.36
C VAL A 642 -27.83 8.59 10.52
N SER A 643 -27.63 7.42 11.12
CA SER A 643 -27.02 6.27 10.42
C SER A 643 -28.03 5.32 9.76
N ARG A 644 -29.34 5.48 10.01
CA ARG A 644 -30.41 4.76 9.30
C ARG A 644 -31.55 5.73 8.98
N GLY A 645 -31.59 6.23 7.75
CA GLY A 645 -32.78 6.88 7.22
C GLY A 645 -33.98 5.91 7.30
N LEU A 646 -35.11 6.39 7.82
CA LEU A 646 -36.40 5.70 7.85
C LEU A 646 -36.37 4.27 8.42
N VAL A 647 -36.32 4.13 9.74
CA VAL A 647 -37.15 3.11 10.39
C VAL A 647 -38.06 3.84 11.36
N SER A 648 -39.35 3.84 11.02
CA SER A 648 -40.42 4.43 11.80
C SER A 648 -40.30 4.06 13.28
N ARG A 649 -40.50 5.07 14.12
CA ARG A 649 -40.50 5.06 15.58
C ARG A 649 -41.58 4.16 16.22
N GLY A 650 -42.08 3.14 15.51
CA GLY A 650 -43.28 2.38 15.84
C GLY A 650 -43.21 0.85 15.73
N GLU A 651 -42.09 0.25 15.30
CA GLU A 651 -41.99 -1.23 15.15
C GLU A 651 -40.82 -1.87 15.92
N ILE A 652 -40.36 -1.26 17.01
CA ILE A 652 -39.28 -1.82 17.86
C ILE A 652 -39.83 -2.55 19.11
N ASP A 653 -41.13 -2.47 19.38
CA ASP A 653 -41.71 -3.01 20.62
C ASP A 653 -42.31 -4.42 20.52
N SER A 654 -42.09 -5.16 19.44
CA SER A 654 -42.53 -6.55 19.38
C SER A 654 -41.54 -7.45 18.66
N ILE A 655 -40.82 -8.24 19.49
CA ILE A 655 -40.29 -9.61 19.29
C ILE A 655 -38.84 -9.73 19.81
N GLY A 656 -38.71 -10.02 21.11
CA GLY A 656 -37.89 -11.13 21.60
C GLY A 656 -36.36 -11.12 21.53
N THR A 657 -35.65 -9.99 21.68
CA THR A 657 -34.18 -9.95 21.95
C THR A 657 -33.77 -8.76 22.84
N ASN A 658 -34.20 -8.75 24.11
CA ASN A 658 -34.16 -7.53 24.94
C ASN A 658 -32.77 -7.16 25.55
N GLY A 659 -31.79 -8.08 25.62
CA GLY A 659 -30.50 -7.83 26.29
C GLY A 659 -29.46 -7.07 25.46
N SER A 660 -29.17 -7.54 24.24
CA SER A 660 -28.17 -6.91 23.35
C SER A 660 -28.59 -5.52 22.87
N GLN A 661 -29.89 -5.29 22.72
CA GLN A 661 -30.43 -3.98 22.35
C GLN A 661 -30.25 -2.93 23.47
N HIS A 662 -30.16 -3.35 24.73
CA HIS A 662 -30.01 -2.42 25.86
C HIS A 662 -28.59 -1.88 25.98
N SER A 663 -27.58 -2.76 26.01
CA SER A 663 -26.16 -2.34 26.01
C SER A 663 -25.82 -1.45 24.81
N ARG A 664 -26.32 -1.80 23.62
CA ARG A 664 -26.21 -0.95 22.42
C ARG A 664 -26.83 0.42 22.61
N LYS A 665 -28.01 0.55 23.24
CA LYS A 665 -28.63 1.86 23.50
C LYS A 665 -27.77 2.67 24.48
N LEU A 666 -27.33 2.07 25.59
CA LEU A 666 -26.50 2.73 26.61
C LEU A 666 -25.19 3.28 26.02
N LEU A 667 -24.47 2.47 25.23
CA LEU A 667 -23.21 2.88 24.61
C LEU A 667 -23.36 4.00 23.58
N ASN A 668 -24.53 4.13 22.96
CA ASN A 668 -24.77 5.20 21.99
C ASN A 668 -25.33 6.49 22.65
N SER A 669 -25.85 6.42 23.88
CA SER A 669 -26.44 7.57 24.59
C SER A 669 -25.56 8.16 25.69
N PHE A 670 -24.68 7.37 26.32
CA PHE A 670 -24.02 7.78 27.58
C PHE A 670 -23.27 9.11 27.50
N ALA A 671 -22.66 9.41 26.36
CA ALA A 671 -21.92 10.66 26.21
C ALA A 671 -22.85 11.87 26.16
N TRP A 672 -24.12 11.72 25.76
CA TRP A 672 -25.10 12.81 25.71
C TRP A 672 -25.98 12.90 26.95
N GLU A 673 -25.92 11.90 27.83
CA GLU A 673 -26.60 11.94 29.13
C GLU A 673 -25.96 13.01 30.03
N ASN A 674 -26.79 13.80 30.72
CA ASN A 674 -26.37 14.86 31.65
C ASN A 674 -25.41 15.92 31.05
N ASN A 675 -25.50 16.20 29.73
CA ASN A 675 -24.64 17.14 29.00
C ASN A 675 -23.13 16.85 29.08
N GLN A 676 -22.73 15.62 29.38
CA GLN A 676 -21.30 15.29 29.50
C GLN A 676 -20.52 15.44 28.18
N GLY A 677 -21.18 15.22 27.05
CA GLY A 677 -20.59 15.35 25.71
C GLY A 677 -20.24 16.79 25.36
N GLU A 678 -21.05 17.75 25.80
CA GLU A 678 -20.73 19.18 25.67
C GLU A 678 -19.48 19.54 26.49
N LEU A 679 -19.35 19.00 27.71
CA LEU A 679 -18.16 19.18 28.54
C LEU A 679 -16.91 18.57 27.90
N VAL A 680 -17.03 17.39 27.30
CA VAL A 680 -15.91 16.76 26.57
C VAL A 680 -15.49 17.60 25.38
N LEU A 681 -16.43 18.13 24.60
CA LEU A 681 -16.13 19.05 23.49
C LEU A 681 -15.39 20.30 23.99
N ASP A 682 -15.82 20.86 25.12
CA ASP A 682 -15.16 22.02 25.73
C ASP A 682 -13.72 21.71 26.13
N PHE A 683 -13.49 20.60 26.84
CA PHE A 683 -12.13 20.16 27.20
C PHE A 683 -11.28 19.85 25.96
N VAL A 684 -11.83 19.24 24.91
CA VAL A 684 -11.12 18.97 23.66
C VAL A 684 -10.62 20.25 23.00
N VAL A 685 -11.43 21.31 22.99
CA VAL A 685 -11.02 22.61 22.44
C VAL A 685 -9.95 23.26 23.31
N LEU A 686 -10.09 23.22 24.64
CA LEU A 686 -9.09 23.75 25.57
C LEU A 686 -7.75 23.02 25.46
N ILE A 687 -7.76 21.69 25.36
CA ILE A 687 -6.57 20.85 25.17
C ILE A 687 -5.94 21.16 23.80
N SER A 688 -6.75 21.33 22.76
CA SER A 688 -6.25 21.70 21.43
C SER A 688 -5.56 23.06 21.45
N MET A 689 -6.16 24.06 22.11
CA MET A 689 -5.54 25.37 22.31
C MET A 689 -4.22 25.25 23.05
N LEU A 690 -4.20 24.50 24.16
CA LEU A 690 -3.01 24.24 24.96
C LEU A 690 -1.88 23.61 24.13
N ALA A 691 -2.18 22.58 23.34
CA ALA A 691 -1.23 21.89 22.47
C ALA A 691 -0.62 22.82 21.43
N LEU A 692 -1.43 23.70 20.82
CA LEU A 692 -0.98 24.64 19.79
C LEU A 692 -0.16 25.81 20.35
N THR A 693 -0.43 26.27 21.58
CA THR A 693 0.24 27.46 22.13
C THR A 693 1.44 27.16 23.00
N THR A 694 1.42 26.05 23.73
CA THR A 694 2.42 25.73 24.77
C THR A 694 3.57 24.88 24.23
N TYR A 695 3.28 23.93 23.35
CA TYR A 695 4.25 23.02 22.75
C TYR A 695 4.70 23.53 21.38
N GLN A 696 5.39 24.68 21.39
CA GLN A 696 5.89 25.30 20.15
C GLN A 696 7.09 24.51 19.61
N GLY A 697 7.07 24.20 18.31
CA GLY A 697 8.13 23.41 17.66
C GLY A 697 7.78 21.93 17.50
N GLU A 698 6.85 21.41 18.31
CA GLU A 698 6.39 20.01 18.26
C GLU A 698 5.47 19.75 17.05
N SER A 699 6.08 19.50 15.90
CA SER A 699 5.36 19.49 14.61
C SER A 699 4.35 18.35 14.47
N GLU A 700 4.60 17.20 15.07
CA GLU A 700 3.72 16.02 15.02
C GLU A 700 2.49 16.21 15.91
N LEU A 701 2.68 16.58 17.17
CA LEU A 701 1.61 16.98 18.09
C LEU A 701 0.68 18.04 17.49
N GLN A 702 1.25 19.11 16.93
CA GLN A 702 0.46 20.16 16.28
C GLN A 702 -0.26 19.65 15.02
N THR A 703 0.35 18.71 14.28
CA THR A 703 -0.26 18.06 13.13
C THR A 703 -1.47 17.21 13.53
N LEU A 704 -1.33 16.35 14.54
CA LEU A 704 -2.43 15.54 15.07
C LEU A 704 -3.58 16.43 15.56
N THR A 705 -3.26 17.51 16.27
CA THR A 705 -4.25 18.46 16.79
C THR A 705 -5.07 19.09 15.65
N CYS A 706 -4.40 19.65 14.64
CA CYS A 706 -5.08 20.36 13.55
C CYS A 706 -5.76 19.43 12.53
N GLN A 707 -5.08 18.34 12.11
CA GLN A 707 -5.53 17.51 10.99
C GLN A 707 -6.39 16.31 11.42
N LYS A 708 -6.27 15.83 12.67
CA LYS A 708 -7.06 14.70 13.17
C LYS A 708 -8.12 15.16 14.18
N LEU A 709 -7.74 15.74 15.32
CA LEU A 709 -8.67 16.06 16.40
C LEU A 709 -9.70 17.14 16.01
N LEU A 710 -9.26 18.37 15.72
CA LEU A 710 -10.16 19.48 15.40
C LEU A 710 -10.97 19.22 14.13
N ALA A 711 -10.33 18.67 13.10
CA ALA A 711 -11.00 18.29 11.85
C ALA A 711 -12.14 17.29 12.07
N THR A 712 -11.94 16.29 12.95
CA THR A 712 -12.95 15.28 13.28
C THR A 712 -14.17 15.90 13.95
N VAL A 713 -13.97 16.81 14.91
CA VAL A 713 -15.06 17.45 15.66
C VAL A 713 -15.95 18.27 14.73
N VAL A 714 -15.36 18.98 13.75
CA VAL A 714 -16.07 19.83 12.79
C VAL A 714 -16.74 19.03 11.66
N ARG A 715 -16.12 17.92 11.20
CA ARG A 715 -16.64 17.09 10.09
C ARG A 715 -18.07 16.61 10.34
N ARG A 716 -18.46 16.44 11.61
CA ARG A 716 -19.78 15.97 12.02
C ARG A 716 -20.69 17.16 12.36
N LYS A 717 -21.76 17.34 11.58
CA LYS A 717 -22.72 18.44 11.77
C LYS A 717 -23.33 18.51 13.17
N HIS A 718 -23.62 17.35 13.79
CA HIS A 718 -24.23 17.30 15.12
C HIS A 718 -23.32 17.89 16.20
N THR A 719 -22.14 17.32 16.44
CA THR A 719 -21.14 17.83 17.39
C THR A 719 -20.74 19.27 17.09
N CYS A 720 -20.56 19.58 15.81
CA CYS A 720 -20.19 20.93 15.37
C CYS A 720 -21.26 21.99 15.72
N THR A 721 -22.55 21.63 15.78
CA THR A 721 -23.63 22.56 16.19
C THR A 721 -23.51 22.99 17.65
N TYR A 722 -23.05 22.09 18.52
CA TYR A 722 -22.77 22.39 19.94
C TYR A 722 -21.44 23.12 20.09
N LEU A 723 -20.42 22.66 19.35
CA LEU A 723 -19.07 23.23 19.34
C LEU A 723 -19.07 24.75 19.13
N VAL A 724 -19.80 25.24 18.12
CA VAL A 724 -19.84 26.68 17.78
C VAL A 724 -20.51 27.55 18.86
N GLN A 725 -21.22 26.95 19.82
CA GLN A 725 -21.84 27.66 20.94
C GLN A 725 -20.90 27.80 22.14
N LEU A 726 -19.82 27.02 22.21
CA LEU A 726 -18.88 27.01 23.33
C LEU A 726 -18.01 28.28 23.35
N ASP A 727 -17.77 28.81 24.54
CA ASP A 727 -16.89 29.97 24.72
C ASP A 727 -15.43 29.63 24.40
N SER A 728 -14.97 28.41 24.72
CA SER A 728 -13.64 27.93 24.36
C SER A 728 -13.40 27.91 22.83
N TRP A 729 -14.41 27.56 22.04
CA TRP A 729 -14.34 27.62 20.57
C TRP A 729 -14.28 29.06 20.07
N ARG A 730 -15.04 29.96 20.69
CA ARG A 730 -14.98 31.40 20.41
C ARG A 730 -13.63 31.99 20.78
N ASP A 731 -13.00 31.51 21.84
CA ASP A 731 -11.66 31.92 22.25
C ASP A 731 -10.60 31.42 21.26
N LEU A 732 -10.67 30.16 20.82
CA LEU A 732 -9.80 29.62 19.76
C LEU A 732 -9.92 30.40 18.46
N THR A 733 -11.15 30.69 18.01
CA THR A 733 -11.41 31.44 16.77
C THR A 733 -10.94 32.89 16.88
N ARG A 734 -11.15 33.56 18.01
CA ARG A 734 -10.59 34.90 18.28
C ARG A 734 -9.07 34.87 18.32
N ALA A 735 -8.46 33.92 19.03
CA ALA A 735 -7.01 33.75 19.06
C ALA A 735 -6.42 33.47 17.68
N PHE A 736 -7.14 32.75 16.81
CA PHE A 736 -6.75 32.56 15.42
C PHE A 736 -6.88 33.85 14.60
N ALA A 737 -8.01 34.55 14.69
CA ALA A 737 -8.29 35.74 13.90
C ALA A 737 -7.39 36.93 14.27
N SER A 738 -7.17 37.19 15.57
CA SER A 738 -6.46 38.36 16.07
C SER A 738 -5.10 38.07 16.71
N GLY A 739 -4.80 36.81 17.03
CA GLY A 739 -3.62 36.44 17.83
C GLY A 739 -2.36 36.21 17.00
N ARG A 740 -1.25 36.80 17.47
CA ARG A 740 0.10 36.50 16.96
C ARG A 740 0.64 35.16 17.45
N SER A 741 0.07 34.60 18.52
CA SER A 741 0.54 33.35 19.14
C SER A 741 0.45 32.14 18.21
N LEU A 742 -0.60 32.06 17.38
CA LEU A 742 -0.80 30.97 16.43
C LEU A 742 -0.15 31.22 15.06
N LEU A 743 0.62 32.31 14.92
CA LEU A 743 1.42 32.54 13.71
C LEU A 743 2.68 31.68 13.68
N SER A 744 3.14 31.14 14.81
CA SER A 744 4.32 30.26 14.88
C SER A 744 4.10 28.87 14.27
N LEU A 745 2.84 28.47 14.08
CA LEU A 745 2.48 27.22 13.43
C LEU A 745 3.02 27.18 11.99
N SER A 746 3.41 25.99 11.53
CA SER A 746 3.84 25.83 10.13
C SER A 746 2.72 26.22 9.14
N GLY A 747 3.07 26.71 7.96
CA GLY A 747 2.09 27.16 6.96
C GLY A 747 1.05 26.09 6.60
N ARG A 748 1.46 24.81 6.55
CA ARG A 748 0.54 23.68 6.32
C ARG A 748 -0.53 23.57 7.42
N LEU A 749 -0.15 23.79 8.68
CA LEU A 749 -1.05 23.69 9.83
C LEU A 749 -1.96 24.91 9.93
N GLN A 750 -1.44 26.10 9.64
CA GLN A 750 -2.28 27.31 9.56
C GLN A 750 -3.40 27.16 8.53
N ARG A 751 -3.07 26.60 7.36
CA ARG A 751 -4.05 26.28 6.32
C ARG A 751 -5.08 25.25 6.79
N SER A 752 -4.63 24.14 7.39
CA SER A 752 -5.53 23.10 7.90
C SER A 752 -6.47 23.61 8.99
N LEU A 753 -5.96 24.46 9.88
CA LEU A 753 -6.73 25.07 10.95
C LEU A 753 -7.74 26.07 10.40
N ALA A 754 -7.35 26.95 9.48
CA ALA A 754 -8.28 27.85 8.79
C ALA A 754 -9.39 27.09 8.07
N GLU A 755 -9.05 26.01 7.36
CA GLU A 755 -10.02 25.14 6.67
C GLU A 755 -11.03 24.54 7.65
N THR A 756 -10.53 24.04 8.79
CA THR A 756 -11.36 23.45 9.84
C THR A 756 -12.28 24.48 10.50
N LEU A 757 -11.74 25.65 10.90
CA LEU A 757 -12.53 26.71 11.54
C LEU A 757 -13.59 27.28 10.58
N ALA A 758 -13.24 27.49 9.31
CA ALA A 758 -14.19 27.96 8.31
C ALA A 758 -15.29 26.92 8.00
N CYS A 759 -14.96 25.62 7.96
CA CYS A 759 -15.95 24.55 7.79
C CYS A 759 -17.01 24.53 8.91
N ALA A 760 -16.66 24.96 10.13
CA ALA A 760 -17.59 24.98 11.26
C ALA A 760 -18.77 25.95 11.06
N ALA A 761 -18.60 26.97 10.21
CA ALA A 761 -19.67 27.91 9.87
C ALA A 761 -20.89 27.22 9.24
N SER A 762 -20.68 26.09 8.53
CA SER A 762 -21.75 25.31 7.89
C SER A 762 -22.72 24.67 8.87
N CYS A 763 -22.31 24.50 10.13
CA CYS A 763 -23.09 23.89 11.20
C CYS A 763 -24.04 24.89 11.87
N ILE A 764 -23.82 26.21 11.67
CA ILE A 764 -24.70 27.26 12.17
C ILE A 764 -25.97 27.28 11.30
N LYS A 765 -27.13 27.12 11.94
CA LYS A 765 -28.42 27.01 11.23
C LYS A 765 -28.86 28.32 10.58
N ASP A 766 -28.61 29.45 11.24
CA ASP A 766 -28.96 30.78 10.74
C ASP A 766 -27.91 31.26 9.72
N PRO A 767 -28.30 31.56 8.47
CA PRO A 767 -27.35 31.98 7.43
C PRO A 767 -26.66 33.31 7.76
N GLU A 768 -27.33 34.25 8.43
CA GLU A 768 -26.74 35.53 8.79
C GLU A 768 -25.72 35.37 9.92
N ALA A 769 -26.03 34.60 10.96
CA ALA A 769 -25.06 34.25 12.00
C ALA A 769 -23.86 33.44 11.45
N SER A 770 -24.09 32.55 10.48
CA SER A 770 -23.02 31.81 9.79
C SER A 770 -22.11 32.76 9.00
N ALA A 771 -22.71 33.73 8.29
CA ALA A 771 -21.99 34.76 7.58
C ALA A 771 -21.19 35.65 8.54
N GLN A 772 -21.80 36.07 9.65
CA GLN A 772 -21.13 36.89 10.65
C GLN A 772 -19.95 36.16 11.30
N TYR A 773 -20.11 34.88 11.63
CA TYR A 773 -19.01 34.06 12.16
C TYR A 773 -17.79 34.03 11.22
N LEU A 774 -18.02 33.86 9.91
CA LEU A 774 -16.93 33.89 8.93
C LEU A 774 -16.31 35.29 8.77
N ARG A 775 -17.12 36.35 8.83
CA ARG A 775 -16.63 37.73 8.81
C ARG A 775 -15.77 38.01 10.04
N ASP A 776 -16.15 37.53 11.21
CA ASP A 776 -15.39 37.71 12.45
C ASP A 776 -14.07 36.91 12.42
N LEU A 777 -14.09 35.70 11.86
CA LEU A 777 -12.91 34.84 11.75
C LEU A 777 -11.91 35.35 10.72
N MET A 778 -12.38 35.63 9.50
CA MET A 778 -11.51 35.88 8.34
C MET A 778 -11.41 37.35 7.96
N GLY A 779 -12.35 38.19 8.37
CA GLY A 779 -12.33 39.64 8.14
C GLY A 779 -11.05 40.31 8.66
N PRO A 780 -10.60 40.05 9.90
CA PRO A 780 -9.34 40.59 10.40
C PRO A 780 -8.11 40.14 9.60
N ILE A 781 -8.13 38.91 9.07
CA ILE A 781 -7.04 38.33 8.26
C ILE A 781 -6.98 39.03 6.90
N ALA A 782 -8.13 39.15 6.22
CA ALA A 782 -8.24 39.86 4.95
C ALA A 782 -7.91 41.36 5.11
N GLY A 783 -8.43 41.99 6.15
CA GLY A 783 -8.16 43.39 6.50
C GLY A 783 -6.68 43.65 6.74
N CYS A 784 -6.01 42.81 7.53
CA CYS A 784 -4.56 42.91 7.75
C CYS A 784 -3.75 42.78 6.45
N LEU A 785 -4.16 41.91 5.52
CA LEU A 785 -3.50 41.80 4.21
C LEU A 785 -3.70 43.07 3.37
N VAL A 786 -4.93 43.62 3.35
CA VAL A 786 -5.29 44.86 2.65
C VAL A 786 -4.51 46.05 3.23
N GLU A 787 -4.49 46.20 4.55
CA GLU A 787 -3.74 47.23 5.26
C GLU A 787 -2.27 47.16 4.91
N ASN A 788 -1.66 45.97 5.00
CA ASN A 788 -0.26 45.76 4.63
C ASN A 788 0.01 46.13 3.16
N ALA A 789 -0.87 45.77 2.23
CA ALA A 789 -0.73 46.13 0.82
C ALA A 789 -0.89 47.64 0.55
N SER A 790 -1.62 48.35 1.41
CA SER A 790 -1.89 49.80 1.29
C SER A 790 -0.84 50.70 1.96
N ARG A 791 0.15 50.12 2.64
CA ARG A 791 1.19 50.86 3.35
C ARG A 791 2.06 51.71 2.42
N SER A 792 2.27 52.97 2.77
CA SER A 792 3.13 53.90 2.02
C SER A 792 4.62 53.52 2.06
N ASP A 793 5.06 52.86 3.13
CA ASP A 793 6.43 52.36 3.35
C ASP A 793 6.63 50.90 2.90
N LEU A 794 5.65 50.30 2.22
CA LEU A 794 5.65 48.88 1.86
C LEU A 794 6.89 48.48 1.05
N LYS A 795 7.36 49.31 0.12
CA LYS A 795 8.55 48.99 -0.70
C LYS A 795 9.82 48.81 0.13
N SER A 796 9.95 49.52 1.26
CA SER A 796 11.10 49.39 2.17
C SER A 796 10.92 48.26 3.19
N VAL A 797 9.70 48.07 3.69
CA VAL A 797 9.39 47.13 4.78
C VAL A 797 9.11 45.71 4.26
N ALA A 798 8.65 45.57 3.01
CA ALA A 798 8.30 44.29 2.40
C ALA A 798 9.43 43.25 2.43
N GLN A 799 10.68 43.68 2.38
CA GLN A 799 11.84 42.79 2.33
C GLN A 799 12.26 42.25 3.71
N GLN A 800 11.64 42.72 4.80
CA GLN A 800 11.94 42.21 6.14
C GLN A 800 11.37 40.80 6.31
N ALA A 801 12.15 39.91 6.94
CA ALA A 801 11.82 38.48 7.04
C ALA A 801 10.53 38.21 7.83
N ASP A 802 10.26 39.00 8.86
CA ASP A 802 9.04 38.97 9.67
C ASP A 802 7.80 39.36 8.85
N VAL A 803 7.91 40.36 7.98
CA VAL A 803 6.83 40.80 7.09
C VAL A 803 6.56 39.74 6.00
N ILE A 804 7.62 39.18 5.41
CA ILE A 804 7.50 38.07 4.44
C ILE A 804 6.80 36.88 5.09
N TYR A 805 7.25 36.48 6.29
CA TYR A 805 6.65 35.37 7.03
C TYR A 805 5.17 35.64 7.35
N MET A 806 4.85 36.84 7.86
CA MET A 806 3.48 37.24 8.15
C MET A 806 2.58 37.19 6.90
N VAL A 807 3.03 37.73 5.76
CA VAL A 807 2.27 37.67 4.49
C VAL A 807 2.04 36.22 4.07
N CYS A 808 3.05 35.35 4.17
CA CYS A 808 2.89 33.93 3.86
C CYS A 808 1.88 33.23 4.79
N CYS A 809 1.92 33.54 6.09
CA CYS A 809 0.94 33.05 7.07
C CYS A 809 -0.49 33.49 6.72
N LEU A 810 -0.70 34.78 6.44
CA LEU A 810 -2.01 35.30 6.04
C LEU A 810 -2.53 34.60 4.77
N LEU A 811 -1.67 34.39 3.77
CA LEU A 811 -2.01 33.67 2.55
C LEU A 811 -2.37 32.21 2.82
N GLU A 812 -1.65 31.48 3.67
CA GLU A 812 -1.99 30.10 4.04
C GLU A 812 -3.33 30.00 4.79
N ARG A 813 -3.65 30.99 5.63
CA ARG A 813 -4.96 31.06 6.30
C ARG A 813 -6.09 31.31 5.31
N LEU A 814 -5.90 32.25 4.38
CA LEU A 814 -6.87 32.51 3.29
C LEU A 814 -7.03 31.27 2.38
N ARG A 815 -5.95 30.53 2.13
CA ARG A 815 -5.99 29.23 1.41
C ARG A 815 -6.86 28.21 2.10
N GLY A 816 -6.77 28.09 3.42
CA GLY A 816 -7.61 27.18 4.19
C GLY A 816 -9.09 27.55 4.07
N ALA A 817 -9.40 28.84 4.20
CA ALA A 817 -10.76 29.34 4.06
C ALA A 817 -11.32 29.12 2.64
N ALA A 818 -10.50 29.29 1.60
CA ALA A 818 -10.89 29.01 0.22
C ALA A 818 -11.28 27.54 0.00
N ARG A 819 -10.54 26.60 0.59
CA ARG A 819 -10.81 25.15 0.50
C ARG A 819 -12.02 24.71 1.31
N ALA A 820 -12.42 25.51 2.31
CA ALA A 820 -13.61 25.29 3.12
C ALA A 820 -14.91 25.82 2.49
N ALA A 821 -14.88 26.24 1.22
CA ALA A 821 -16.05 26.73 0.52
C ALA A 821 -17.15 25.64 0.44
N GLN A 822 -18.34 25.99 0.90
CA GLN A 822 -19.54 25.15 0.85
C GLN A 822 -20.71 26.00 0.35
N PRO A 823 -21.81 25.40 -0.16
CA PRO A 823 -22.92 26.15 -0.75
C PRO A 823 -23.48 27.29 0.12
N ARG A 824 -23.47 27.13 1.45
CA ARG A 824 -23.99 28.13 2.39
C ARG A 824 -23.01 29.26 2.71
N THR A 825 -21.72 28.94 2.77
CA THR A 825 -20.66 29.86 3.19
C THR A 825 -19.99 30.57 2.02
N GLN A 826 -20.26 30.09 0.79
CA GLN A 826 -19.61 30.52 -0.43
C GLN A 826 -19.68 32.04 -0.66
N LYS A 827 -20.87 32.65 -0.61
CA LYS A 827 -21.04 34.09 -0.89
C LYS A 827 -20.13 34.98 -0.05
N VAL A 828 -20.06 34.69 1.25
CA VAL A 828 -19.24 35.45 2.21
C VAL A 828 -17.75 35.26 1.94
N LEU A 829 -17.34 34.03 1.62
CA LEU A 829 -15.95 33.73 1.25
C LEU A 829 -15.57 34.37 -0.08
N PHE A 830 -16.49 34.46 -1.04
CA PHE A 830 -16.28 35.14 -2.31
C PHE A 830 -16.16 36.66 -2.13
N GLU A 831 -17.06 37.29 -1.37
CA GLU A 831 -17.00 38.71 -1.02
C GLU A 831 -15.66 39.06 -0.34
N MET A 832 -15.23 38.23 0.62
CA MET A 832 -13.93 38.38 1.25
C MET A 832 -12.78 38.23 0.24
N GLY A 833 -12.81 37.20 -0.62
CA GLY A 833 -11.84 37.00 -1.68
C GLY A 833 -11.75 38.22 -2.60
N ARG A 834 -12.89 38.83 -2.94
CA ARG A 834 -12.98 40.03 -3.76
C ARG A 834 -12.31 41.24 -3.11
N THR A 835 -12.36 41.40 -1.78
CA THR A 835 -11.65 42.50 -1.10
C THR A 835 -10.13 42.37 -1.19
N VAL A 836 -9.60 41.14 -1.22
CA VAL A 836 -8.15 40.89 -1.29
C VAL A 836 -7.60 40.80 -2.72
N MET A 837 -8.44 40.66 -3.76
CA MET A 837 -8.01 40.56 -5.16
C MET A 837 -7.05 41.70 -5.58
N ASN A 838 -7.46 42.97 -5.46
CA ASN A 838 -6.59 44.09 -5.83
C ASN A 838 -5.31 44.17 -4.96
N PRO A 839 -5.37 44.04 -3.63
CA PRO A 839 -4.19 43.91 -2.78
C PRO A 839 -3.20 42.83 -3.24
N LEU A 840 -3.68 41.66 -3.68
CA LEU A 840 -2.81 40.59 -4.17
C LEU A 840 -2.05 40.97 -5.44
N LEU A 841 -2.66 41.74 -6.35
CA LEU A 841 -1.98 42.28 -7.53
C LEU A 841 -0.85 43.23 -7.11
N THR A 842 -1.12 44.14 -6.17
CA THR A 842 -0.11 45.05 -5.63
C THR A 842 1.05 44.30 -4.95
N LEU A 843 0.74 43.27 -4.15
CA LEU A 843 1.76 42.44 -3.51
C LEU A 843 2.59 41.67 -4.54
N LEU A 844 1.98 41.16 -5.60
CA LEU A 844 2.69 40.47 -6.68
C LEU A 844 3.70 41.39 -7.39
N GLU A 845 3.36 42.66 -7.63
CA GLU A 845 4.26 43.64 -8.22
C GLU A 845 5.45 43.98 -7.30
N ILE A 846 5.22 44.07 -6.00
CA ILE A 846 6.24 44.44 -5.00
C ILE A 846 7.17 43.26 -4.70
N TYR A 847 6.62 42.06 -4.55
CA TYR A 847 7.34 40.83 -4.24
C TYR A 847 7.88 40.10 -5.47
N LYS A 848 7.98 40.75 -6.63
CA LYS A 848 8.49 40.18 -7.90
C LYS A 848 9.88 39.52 -7.84
N ASN A 849 10.65 39.73 -6.77
CA ASN A 849 11.96 39.12 -6.56
C ASN A 849 11.96 38.03 -5.46
N GLN A 850 10.83 37.79 -4.79
CA GLN A 850 10.69 36.85 -3.68
C GLN A 850 9.83 35.65 -4.10
N SER A 851 10.48 34.58 -4.57
CA SER A 851 9.85 33.35 -5.11
C SER A 851 8.79 32.76 -4.16
N THR A 852 9.06 32.71 -2.86
CA THR A 852 8.14 32.16 -1.86
C THR A 852 6.80 32.89 -1.82
N VAL A 853 6.78 34.22 -1.84
CA VAL A 853 5.55 35.01 -1.76
C VAL A 853 4.77 34.91 -3.07
N VAL A 854 5.45 34.98 -4.21
CA VAL A 854 4.85 34.79 -5.55
C VAL A 854 4.16 33.42 -5.61
N TYR A 855 4.86 32.37 -5.22
CA TYR A 855 4.32 31.01 -5.18
C TYR A 855 3.10 30.88 -4.26
N MET A 856 3.13 31.51 -3.09
CA MET A 856 1.99 31.50 -2.15
C MET A 856 0.77 32.25 -2.71
N ILE A 857 0.96 33.38 -3.38
CA ILE A 857 -0.12 34.12 -4.05
C ILE A 857 -0.74 33.24 -5.14
N LEU A 858 0.09 32.63 -6.01
CA LEU A 858 -0.40 31.73 -7.06
C LEU A 858 -1.20 30.56 -6.48
N LYS A 859 -0.68 29.92 -5.44
CA LYS A 859 -1.38 28.82 -4.77
C LYS A 859 -2.69 29.24 -4.11
N PHE A 860 -2.75 30.43 -3.52
CA PHE A 860 -4.01 30.97 -3.01
C PHE A 860 -5.04 31.11 -4.10
N VAL A 861 -4.65 31.71 -5.23
CA VAL A 861 -5.57 31.91 -6.35
C VAL A 861 -6.01 30.57 -6.95
N VAL A 862 -5.13 29.57 -7.04
CA VAL A 862 -5.51 28.20 -7.43
C VAL A 862 -6.57 27.62 -6.49
N ASP A 863 -6.30 27.59 -5.18
CA ASP A 863 -7.22 27.01 -4.19
C ASP A 863 -8.54 27.82 -4.12
N PHE A 864 -8.50 29.14 -4.35
CA PHE A 864 -9.67 30.01 -4.39
C PHE A 864 -10.53 29.78 -5.63
N VAL A 865 -9.94 29.69 -6.82
CA VAL A 865 -10.71 29.36 -8.04
C VAL A 865 -11.31 27.97 -7.92
N ASP A 866 -10.54 26.98 -7.46
CA ASP A 866 -11.01 25.59 -7.27
C ASP A 866 -12.24 25.51 -6.34
N GLY A 867 -12.15 26.14 -5.17
CA GLY A 867 -13.21 26.10 -4.16
C GLY A 867 -14.46 26.90 -4.54
N GLN A 868 -14.33 27.88 -5.44
CA GLN A 868 -15.43 28.76 -5.83
C GLN A 868 -16.11 28.32 -7.14
N ALA A 869 -15.38 27.71 -8.08
CA ALA A 869 -15.81 27.50 -9.46
C ALA A 869 -17.20 26.87 -9.62
N VAL A 870 -17.56 25.92 -8.77
CA VAL A 870 -18.84 25.18 -8.83
C VAL A 870 -20.06 26.03 -8.44
N PHE A 871 -19.85 27.16 -7.77
CA PHE A 871 -20.92 27.93 -7.12
C PHE A 871 -21.17 29.32 -7.72
N LEU A 872 -20.29 29.81 -8.60
CA LEU A 872 -20.30 31.19 -9.05
C LEU A 872 -21.45 31.47 -10.01
N ASP A 873 -22.02 32.67 -9.90
CA ASP A 873 -22.89 33.21 -10.95
C ASP A 873 -22.07 33.83 -12.10
N ALA A 874 -22.73 34.23 -13.18
CA ALA A 874 -22.04 34.75 -14.36
C ALA A 874 -21.30 36.09 -14.11
N LYS A 875 -21.80 36.94 -13.21
CA LYS A 875 -21.14 38.22 -12.85
C LYS A 875 -19.92 37.99 -11.99
N GLU A 876 -20.04 37.09 -11.01
CA GLU A 876 -18.95 36.67 -10.13
C GLU A 876 -17.85 35.95 -10.93
N THR A 877 -18.24 35.10 -11.87
CA THR A 877 -17.34 34.42 -12.81
C THR A 877 -16.56 35.43 -13.66
N SER A 878 -17.25 36.42 -14.25
CA SER A 878 -16.61 37.48 -15.04
C SER A 878 -15.58 38.27 -14.22
N ALA A 879 -15.91 38.62 -12.97
CA ALA A 879 -15.00 39.32 -12.07
C ALA A 879 -13.75 38.48 -11.72
N LEU A 880 -13.93 37.18 -11.46
CA LEU A 880 -12.85 36.25 -11.14
C LEU A 880 -11.91 36.05 -12.35
N VAL A 881 -12.47 35.82 -13.53
CA VAL A 881 -11.72 35.65 -14.79
C VAL A 881 -10.92 36.92 -15.11
N SER A 882 -11.52 38.11 -14.97
CA SER A 882 -10.83 39.39 -15.14
C SER A 882 -9.65 39.56 -14.18
N PHE A 883 -9.83 39.17 -12.91
CA PHE A 883 -8.76 39.19 -11.91
C PHE A 883 -7.62 38.22 -12.28
N CYS A 884 -7.93 36.97 -12.65
CA CYS A 884 -6.95 35.98 -13.06
C CYS A 884 -6.16 36.45 -14.29
N LEU A 885 -6.82 37.07 -15.26
CA LEU A 885 -6.15 37.65 -16.45
C LEU A 885 -5.11 38.71 -16.05
N ARG A 886 -5.50 39.67 -15.20
CA ARG A 886 -4.58 40.73 -14.73
C ARG A 886 -3.42 40.15 -13.93
N LEU A 887 -3.68 39.14 -13.10
CA LEU A 887 -2.64 38.44 -12.34
C LEU A 887 -1.63 37.75 -13.25
N LEU A 888 -2.10 37.06 -14.28
CA LEU A 888 -1.26 36.40 -15.29
C LEU A 888 -0.43 37.43 -16.07
N GLN A 889 -1.02 38.56 -16.47
CA GLN A 889 -0.32 39.65 -17.15
C GLN A 889 0.80 40.27 -16.29
N ILE A 890 0.54 40.51 -14.99
CA ILE A 890 1.56 41.03 -14.07
C ILE A 890 2.70 40.01 -13.89
N TYR A 891 2.36 38.73 -13.67
CA TYR A 891 3.36 37.66 -13.58
C TYR A 891 4.23 37.59 -14.84
N SER A 892 3.60 37.64 -16.01
CA SER A 892 4.24 37.65 -17.33
C SER A 892 5.27 38.78 -17.46
N SER A 893 4.85 40.02 -17.17
CA SER A 893 5.67 41.22 -17.35
C SER A 893 6.95 41.26 -16.51
N HIS A 894 6.96 40.57 -15.36
CA HIS A 894 8.07 40.62 -14.41
C HIS A 894 8.94 39.37 -14.38
N ASN A 895 8.40 38.21 -14.75
CA ASN A 895 9.08 36.93 -14.58
C ASN A 895 9.54 36.29 -15.90
N ILE A 896 8.91 36.58 -17.05
CA ILE A 896 9.30 35.98 -18.33
C ILE A 896 10.67 36.49 -18.82
N GLY A 897 10.96 37.78 -18.68
CA GLY A 897 12.26 38.36 -19.10
C GLY A 897 13.47 37.89 -18.27
N LYS A 898 13.26 37.52 -16.99
CA LYS A 898 14.31 36.97 -16.12
C LYS A 898 14.67 35.51 -16.46
N VAL A 899 13.75 34.78 -17.08
CA VAL A 899 13.93 33.38 -17.48
C VAL A 899 14.90 33.25 -18.66
N MET A 900 14.99 34.26 -19.53
CA MET A 900 15.85 34.26 -20.71
C MET A 900 17.33 34.56 -20.39
N LEU A 901 17.65 35.11 -19.22
CA LEU A 901 18.99 35.58 -18.81
C LEU A 901 19.74 34.65 -17.83
N SER A 902 19.10 33.62 -17.25
CA SER A 902 19.72 32.75 -16.24
C SER A 902 20.50 31.57 -16.85
N VAL A 903 21.52 31.88 -17.66
CA VAL A 903 22.40 30.91 -18.35
C VAL A 903 23.76 30.78 -17.64
N SER A 904 23.76 30.57 -16.32
CA SER A 904 24.97 30.24 -15.54
C SER A 904 24.80 28.90 -14.81
N SER A 905 25.82 28.05 -14.90
CA SER A 905 25.75 26.60 -14.63
C SER A 905 25.57 26.21 -13.16
N SER A 906 25.91 27.09 -12.20
CA SER A 906 25.84 26.82 -10.75
C SER A 906 24.51 27.19 -10.09
N LEU A 907 23.65 28.01 -10.73
CA LEU A 907 22.32 28.42 -10.23
C LEU A 907 21.17 27.58 -10.80
N ARG A 908 21.49 26.53 -11.57
CA ARG A 908 20.49 25.73 -12.30
C ARG A 908 19.57 24.94 -11.38
N SER A 909 20.05 24.32 -10.30
CA SER A 909 19.21 23.42 -9.47
C SER A 909 18.14 24.15 -8.66
N GLU A 910 18.50 25.19 -7.90
CA GLU A 910 17.56 25.91 -7.03
C GLU A 910 16.58 26.78 -7.84
N SER A 911 17.07 27.54 -8.83
CA SER A 911 16.19 28.37 -9.67
C SER A 911 15.24 27.52 -10.53
N GLN A 912 15.65 26.33 -10.98
CA GLN A 912 14.73 25.39 -11.65
C GLN A 912 13.69 24.83 -10.69
N ALA A 913 14.05 24.54 -9.43
CA ALA A 913 13.11 24.04 -8.42
C ALA A 913 12.05 25.08 -8.03
N GLU A 914 12.41 26.35 -7.98
CA GLU A 914 11.47 27.45 -7.75
C GLU A 914 10.56 27.68 -8.96
N LYS A 915 11.12 27.76 -10.17
CA LYS A 915 10.36 27.89 -11.43
C LYS A 915 9.38 26.73 -11.61
N TYR A 916 9.79 25.52 -11.24
CA TYR A 916 8.96 24.32 -11.26
C TYR A 916 7.70 24.46 -10.37
N LYS A 917 7.84 25.06 -9.18
CA LYS A 917 6.72 25.25 -8.24
C LYS A 917 5.69 26.24 -8.79
N ASP A 918 6.16 27.38 -9.31
CA ASP A 918 5.30 28.41 -9.91
C ASP A 918 4.56 27.89 -11.14
N LEU A 919 5.30 27.26 -12.07
CA LEU A 919 4.74 26.71 -13.30
C LEU A 919 3.66 25.68 -13.01
N ARG A 920 3.85 24.84 -11.99
CA ARG A 920 2.84 23.87 -11.57
C ARG A 920 1.58 24.55 -11.01
N ALA A 921 1.73 25.64 -10.26
CA ALA A 921 0.60 26.41 -9.77
C ALA A 921 -0.16 27.09 -10.92
N LEU A 922 0.55 27.67 -11.90
CA LEU A 922 -0.04 28.27 -13.10
C LEU A 922 -0.79 27.25 -13.94
N LEU A 923 -0.21 26.07 -14.18
CA LEU A 923 -0.87 25.00 -14.92
C LEU A 923 -2.19 24.60 -14.25
N ARG A 924 -2.19 24.40 -12.94
CA ARG A 924 -3.41 24.08 -12.16
C ARG A 924 -4.43 25.20 -12.20
N LEU A 925 -3.99 26.46 -12.11
CA LEU A 925 -4.87 27.62 -12.22
C LEU A 925 -5.59 27.62 -13.58
N LEU A 926 -4.83 27.43 -14.67
CA LEU A 926 -5.41 27.35 -16.01
C LEU A 926 -6.34 26.15 -16.13
N THR A 927 -5.97 24.98 -15.61
CA THR A 927 -6.86 23.80 -15.61
C THR A 927 -8.18 24.11 -14.91
N ASN A 928 -8.14 24.76 -13.74
CA ASN A 928 -9.34 25.07 -12.97
C ASN A 928 -10.21 26.12 -13.68
N ILE A 929 -9.61 27.14 -14.29
CA ILE A 929 -10.32 28.16 -15.09
C ILE A 929 -10.96 27.53 -16.34
N CYS A 930 -10.31 26.54 -16.94
CA CYS A 930 -10.81 25.84 -18.14
C CYS A 930 -11.80 24.72 -17.82
N SER A 931 -12.10 24.47 -16.54
CA SER A 931 -13.01 23.39 -16.13
C SER A 931 -14.43 23.63 -16.65
N LYS A 932 -15.14 22.54 -16.98
CA LYS A 932 -16.49 22.56 -17.56
C LYS A 932 -17.51 23.34 -16.71
N ASP A 933 -17.30 23.37 -15.40
CA ASP A 933 -18.21 24.01 -14.43
C ASP A 933 -18.28 25.54 -14.59
N LEU A 934 -17.20 26.18 -15.05
CA LEU A 934 -17.16 27.63 -15.31
C LEU A 934 -17.72 28.00 -16.70
N VAL A 935 -17.84 27.03 -17.61
CA VAL A 935 -18.21 27.25 -19.02
C VAL A 935 -19.71 27.44 -19.20
N GLY A 936 -20.51 26.68 -18.44
CA GLY A 936 -21.98 26.70 -18.57
C GLY A 936 -22.62 28.06 -18.28
N PHE A 937 -21.98 28.91 -17.47
CA PHE A 937 -22.55 30.18 -17.01
C PHE A 937 -22.15 31.41 -17.84
N LEU A 938 -21.05 31.33 -18.61
CA LEU A 938 -20.57 32.46 -19.41
C LEU A 938 -21.18 32.50 -20.82
N SER A 939 -21.71 31.37 -21.31
CA SER A 939 -22.42 31.32 -22.60
C SER A 939 -23.76 32.09 -22.58
N ASP A 940 -24.30 32.43 -21.40
CA ASP A 940 -25.54 33.19 -21.23
C ASP A 940 -25.32 34.71 -21.09
N CYS A 941 -24.06 35.18 -21.10
CA CYS A 941 -23.72 36.60 -20.95
C CYS A 941 -23.33 37.25 -22.29
N ASP A 942 -24.30 37.49 -23.17
CA ASP A 942 -24.15 38.35 -24.36
C ASP A 942 -24.13 39.85 -23.99
N GLY A 943 -23.22 40.26 -23.09
CA GLY A 943 -22.97 41.66 -22.74
C GLY A 943 -21.62 42.14 -23.27
N GLU A 944 -21.60 43.18 -24.10
CA GLU A 944 -20.36 43.83 -24.56
C GLU A 944 -19.46 44.22 -23.36
N GLY A 945 -18.36 43.50 -23.18
CA GLY A 945 -17.33 43.80 -22.17
C GLY A 945 -17.01 42.69 -21.15
N SER A 946 -17.65 41.53 -21.18
CA SER A 946 -17.18 40.38 -20.39
C SER A 946 -15.92 39.75 -21.02
N PRO A 947 -14.84 39.49 -20.26
CA PRO A 947 -13.66 38.83 -20.81
C PRO A 947 -14.02 37.43 -21.32
N ASP A 948 -13.70 37.15 -22.59
CA ASP A 948 -13.82 35.80 -23.15
C ASP A 948 -12.84 34.89 -22.40
N ILE A 949 -13.30 33.73 -21.92
CA ILE A 949 -12.43 32.71 -21.32
C ILE A 949 -11.27 32.38 -22.29
N ALA A 950 -11.54 32.47 -23.60
CA ALA A 950 -10.51 32.31 -24.62
C ALA A 950 -9.34 33.28 -24.45
N GLU A 951 -9.56 34.54 -24.06
CA GLU A 951 -8.48 35.50 -23.84
C GLU A 951 -7.58 35.06 -22.68
N VAL A 952 -8.16 34.54 -21.60
CA VAL A 952 -7.40 34.00 -20.46
C VAL A 952 -6.65 32.73 -20.83
N ILE A 953 -7.25 31.86 -21.65
CA ILE A 953 -6.59 30.68 -22.20
C ILE A 953 -5.40 31.08 -23.07
N TYR A 954 -5.59 32.02 -24.01
CA TYR A 954 -4.53 32.46 -24.92
C TYR A 954 -3.38 33.11 -24.16
N VAL A 955 -3.67 34.04 -23.25
CA VAL A 955 -2.64 34.68 -22.42
C VAL A 955 -1.97 33.65 -21.51
N GLY A 956 -2.72 32.74 -20.90
CA GLY A 956 -2.19 31.68 -20.05
C GLY A 956 -1.25 30.72 -20.79
N LEU A 957 -1.65 30.27 -21.97
CA LEU A 957 -0.84 29.41 -22.83
C LEU A 957 0.38 30.14 -23.38
N ASP A 958 0.26 31.42 -23.74
CA ASP A 958 1.40 32.22 -24.18
C ASP A 958 2.42 32.45 -23.06
N ILE A 959 1.98 32.47 -21.80
CA ILE A 959 2.87 32.54 -20.62
C ILE A 959 3.53 31.18 -20.36
N VAL A 960 2.77 30.10 -20.36
CA VAL A 960 3.24 28.78 -19.90
C VAL A 960 4.05 28.05 -20.98
N THR A 961 3.65 28.14 -22.24
CA THR A 961 4.26 27.38 -23.36
C THR A 961 5.75 27.72 -23.58
N PRO A 962 6.22 28.99 -23.48
CA PRO A 962 7.65 29.31 -23.52
C PRO A 962 8.43 28.85 -22.29
N LEU A 963 7.77 28.70 -21.13
CA LEU A 963 8.40 28.32 -19.87
C LEU A 963 8.58 26.80 -19.75
N ILE A 964 7.80 26.01 -20.49
CA ILE A 964 7.90 24.55 -20.54
C ILE A 964 9.00 24.16 -21.53
N SER A 965 10.16 23.77 -20.99
CA SER A 965 11.20 23.09 -21.77
C SER A 965 11.03 21.58 -21.72
N LEU A 966 11.58 20.87 -22.71
CA LEU A 966 11.58 19.41 -22.73
C LEU A 966 12.30 18.80 -21.51
N ASP A 967 13.30 19.48 -20.97
CA ASP A 967 13.98 19.05 -19.73
C ASP A 967 13.07 19.15 -18.51
N LEU A 968 12.18 20.15 -18.43
CA LEU A 968 11.20 20.27 -17.34
C LEU A 968 10.11 19.19 -17.42
N LEU A 969 9.78 18.69 -18.61
CA LEU A 969 8.81 17.59 -18.76
C LEU A 969 9.33 16.24 -18.24
N LYS A 970 10.64 16.13 -17.93
CA LYS A 970 11.18 14.96 -17.21
C LYS A 970 10.67 14.87 -15.77
N TYR A 971 10.18 15.96 -15.17
CA TYR A 971 9.60 15.94 -13.83
C TYR A 971 8.14 15.42 -13.87
N PRO A 972 7.83 14.23 -13.31
CA PRO A 972 6.56 13.53 -13.55
C PRO A 972 5.31 14.28 -13.09
N LYS A 973 5.39 15.06 -12.01
CA LYS A 973 4.26 15.82 -11.47
C LYS A 973 3.91 17.03 -12.33
N LEU A 974 4.91 17.71 -12.90
CA LEU A 974 4.70 18.86 -13.78
C LEU A 974 4.15 18.41 -15.13
N SER A 975 4.73 17.38 -15.71
CA SER A 975 4.28 16.85 -16.98
C SER A 975 2.86 16.31 -16.92
N ARG A 976 2.48 15.64 -15.82
CA ARG A 976 1.09 15.25 -15.59
C ARG A 976 0.16 16.46 -15.55
N ASP A 977 0.48 17.49 -14.76
CA ASP A 977 -0.36 18.69 -14.65
C ASP A 977 -0.45 19.43 -16.02
N TYR A 978 0.62 19.41 -16.84
CA TYR A 978 0.62 19.96 -18.21
C TYR A 978 -0.25 19.16 -19.19
N PHE A 979 -0.08 17.83 -19.26
CA PHE A 979 -0.86 17.00 -20.18
C PHE A 979 -2.34 16.93 -19.78
N VAL A 980 -2.67 17.05 -18.48
CA VAL A 980 -4.06 17.22 -18.04
C VAL A 980 -4.66 18.52 -18.57
N LEU A 981 -3.93 19.64 -18.50
CA LEU A 981 -4.38 20.90 -19.10
C LEU A 981 -4.59 20.76 -20.62
N MET A 982 -3.63 20.17 -21.33
CA MET A 982 -3.75 19.96 -22.79
C MET A 982 -4.94 19.09 -23.16
N SER A 983 -5.17 18.00 -22.41
CA SER A 983 -6.32 17.11 -22.60
C SER A 983 -7.63 17.87 -22.41
N LEU A 984 -7.74 18.67 -21.33
CA LEU A 984 -8.93 19.47 -21.04
C LEU A 984 -9.18 20.53 -22.11
N LEU A 985 -8.14 21.20 -22.60
CA LEU A 985 -8.27 22.20 -23.67
C LEU A 985 -8.74 21.60 -24.99
N LEU A 986 -8.26 20.41 -25.35
CA LEU A 986 -8.69 19.71 -26.55
C LEU A 986 -10.10 19.13 -26.41
N GLU A 987 -10.49 18.69 -25.21
CA GLU A 987 -11.84 18.19 -24.92
C GLU A 987 -12.89 19.31 -24.91
N VAL A 988 -12.59 20.47 -24.31
CA VAL A 988 -13.58 21.53 -24.06
C VAL A 988 -13.49 22.67 -25.08
N TYR A 989 -12.30 22.99 -25.61
CA TYR A 989 -12.06 24.14 -26.50
C TYR A 989 -11.25 23.80 -27.76
N PRO A 990 -11.62 22.75 -28.53
CA PRO A 990 -10.85 22.33 -29.71
C PRO A 990 -10.71 23.46 -30.75
N GLU A 991 -11.78 24.24 -30.95
CA GLU A 991 -11.78 25.37 -31.87
C GLU A 991 -10.77 26.45 -31.46
N LYS A 992 -10.63 26.74 -30.16
CA LYS A 992 -9.72 27.78 -29.68
C LYS A 992 -8.26 27.34 -29.77
N VAL A 993 -7.97 26.05 -29.54
CA VAL A 993 -6.64 25.46 -29.74
C VAL A 993 -6.22 25.54 -31.21
N ALA A 994 -7.16 25.37 -32.15
CA ALA A 994 -6.88 25.50 -33.59
C ALA A 994 -6.47 26.93 -34.01
N HIS A 995 -6.84 27.95 -33.23
CA HIS A 995 -6.49 29.35 -33.50
C HIS A 995 -5.21 29.81 -32.77
N LEU A 996 -4.49 28.92 -32.10
CA LEU A 996 -3.18 29.25 -31.51
C LEU A 996 -2.17 29.66 -32.60
N ASN A 997 -1.21 30.52 -32.24
CA ASN A 997 -0.14 30.91 -33.17
C ASN A 997 0.72 29.69 -33.56
N SER A 998 1.37 29.76 -34.73
CA SER A 998 2.15 28.64 -35.28
C SER A 998 3.26 28.16 -34.34
N ASP A 999 3.87 29.08 -33.57
CA ASP A 999 4.96 28.75 -32.65
C ASP A 999 4.47 27.98 -31.40
N ALA A 1000 3.35 28.39 -30.81
CA ALA A 1000 2.76 27.71 -29.67
C ALA A 1000 2.23 26.33 -30.07
N PHE A 1001 1.57 26.23 -31.22
CA PHE A 1001 1.09 24.95 -31.74
C PHE A 1001 2.26 23.98 -32.00
N ALA A 1002 3.35 24.44 -32.61
CA ALA A 1002 4.55 23.64 -32.83
C ALA A 1002 5.18 23.15 -31.51
N ARG A 1003 5.20 23.97 -30.45
CA ARG A 1003 5.70 23.56 -29.12
C ARG A 1003 4.80 22.53 -28.46
N ILE A 1004 3.47 22.64 -28.59
CA ILE A 1004 2.53 21.63 -28.07
C ILE A 1004 2.77 20.29 -28.77
N ILE A 1005 2.87 20.26 -30.10
CA ILE A 1005 3.17 19.04 -30.85
C ILE A 1005 4.54 18.47 -30.47
N GLY A 1006 5.57 19.32 -30.34
CA GLY A 1006 6.89 18.89 -29.88
C GLY A 1006 6.89 18.29 -28.48
N SER A 1007 6.06 18.81 -27.57
CA SER A 1007 5.89 18.26 -26.22
C SER A 1007 5.17 16.91 -26.21
N LEU A 1008 4.19 16.71 -27.09
CA LEU A 1008 3.50 15.44 -27.28
C LEU A 1008 4.45 14.39 -27.87
N ASP A 1009 5.21 14.72 -28.91
CA ASP A 1009 6.21 13.82 -29.50
C ASP A 1009 7.26 13.40 -28.47
N PHE A 1010 7.73 14.35 -27.64
CA PHE A 1010 8.62 14.04 -26.52
C PHE A 1010 7.98 13.12 -25.49
N GLY A 1011 6.72 13.37 -25.10
CA GLY A 1011 6.00 12.56 -24.12
C GLY A 1011 5.77 11.13 -24.60
N LEU A 1012 5.40 10.96 -25.87
CA LEU A 1012 5.15 9.67 -26.51
C LEU A 1012 6.43 8.83 -26.64
N ARG A 1013 7.57 9.46 -26.95
CA ARG A 1013 8.88 8.79 -27.10
C ARG A 1013 9.59 8.53 -25.77
N ASN A 1014 9.07 9.02 -24.66
CA ASN A 1014 9.73 8.87 -23.37
C ASN A 1014 9.54 7.47 -22.80
N GLN A 1015 10.59 6.93 -22.19
CA GLN A 1015 10.58 5.60 -21.56
C GLN A 1015 9.74 5.54 -20.28
N ALA A 1016 9.46 6.67 -19.64
CA ALA A 1016 8.62 6.71 -18.44
C ALA A 1016 7.13 6.44 -18.78
N SER A 1017 6.60 5.30 -18.32
CA SER A 1017 5.23 4.85 -18.64
C SER A 1017 4.13 5.85 -18.24
N THR A 1018 4.34 6.58 -17.14
CA THR A 1018 3.41 7.61 -16.64
C THR A 1018 3.32 8.81 -17.58
N LEU A 1019 4.46 9.23 -18.15
CA LEU A 1019 4.54 10.34 -19.10
C LEU A 1019 3.93 9.94 -20.45
N SER A 1020 4.31 8.76 -20.93
CA SER A 1020 3.80 8.21 -22.18
C SER A 1020 2.28 8.05 -22.12
N ARG A 1021 1.73 7.47 -21.05
CA ARG A 1021 0.27 7.37 -20.83
C ARG A 1021 -0.43 8.73 -20.82
N ALA A 1022 0.14 9.72 -20.13
CA ALA A 1022 -0.43 11.07 -20.07
C ALA A 1022 -0.41 11.76 -21.44
N ALA A 1023 0.63 11.55 -22.26
CA ALA A 1023 0.66 12.07 -23.63
C ALA A 1023 -0.33 11.32 -24.54
N PHE A 1024 -0.47 10.01 -24.39
CA PHE A 1024 -1.45 9.21 -25.12
C PHE A 1024 -2.90 9.61 -24.82
N SER A 1025 -3.23 9.92 -23.56
CA SER A 1025 -4.59 10.35 -23.21
C SER A 1025 -5.01 11.64 -23.91
N VAL A 1026 -4.05 12.53 -24.21
CA VAL A 1026 -4.32 13.76 -24.97
C VAL A 1026 -4.73 13.43 -26.41
N LEU A 1027 -4.09 12.43 -27.05
CA LEU A 1027 -4.39 12.05 -28.44
C LEU A 1027 -5.78 11.43 -28.60
N PHE A 1028 -6.35 10.82 -27.55
CA PHE A 1028 -7.69 10.24 -27.60
C PHE A 1028 -8.80 11.25 -27.95
N PHE A 1029 -8.61 12.53 -27.59
CA PHE A 1029 -9.56 13.60 -27.89
C PHE A 1029 -9.29 14.30 -29.23
N VAL A 1030 -8.18 13.95 -29.91
CA VAL A 1030 -7.82 14.47 -31.24
C VAL A 1030 -8.33 13.55 -32.36
N SER A 1031 -8.49 12.25 -32.06
CA SER A 1031 -9.15 11.26 -32.94
C SER A 1031 -10.66 11.36 -32.88
#